data_AF-A0A5C8LTC2-F1
#
_entry.id   AF-A0A5C8LTC2-F1
#
_cell.length_a   1.000
_cell.length_b   1.000
_cell.length_c   1.000
_cell.angle_alpha   90.00
_cell.angle_beta   90.00
_cell.angle_gamma   90.00
#
_symmetry.space_group_name_H-M   'P 1'
#
loop_
_entity.id
_entity.type
_entity.pdbx_description
1 polymer ?
#
loop_
_entity_poly.entity_id
_entity_poly.type
_entity_poly.pdbx_seq_one_letter_code
_entity_poly.pdbx_strand_id
1 'polypeptide(L)'
;MKNLYLFLLITFSTLSTQGQNQPFITTWEVDASDLSITIPTHSGSTYNYTVDFGDGTVLTNQTGDTTHTYNSAGTYIVSISGTFPRIYFNNNGINRYKVKSIDQWGDISWESMASAFKGCFNLMVNATDAPDLTLVTDLSYMFSNCNNMNQSINHWDISNITNISYMFFVAKSFNQPLNGWNVGNVTNMTGMFGNTNDFNQPLNNWDVSNVTNMRGMFSNAIGFNQNINNWDVSNVSNMMAMFSLATLFDKPLNNWNVSNVSNMSQMFQGSTLFNQPLNSWNVSSATIMHSMFENATSFNQPLNNWNVSNAIGMSRMFADAINFNQNIHNWNVSNVLYMSEIFKGAISYNQPLNNWNVSNVINMDQMFDGAILFNHPLNNWDVSNVSSMVGMFANATSFNQNIDNWDVSNVTAMGSRYEFLINSPYGGMFQNATSFNHPLNNWDVSNVTDFGCMFNNATSFNQPLNNWIVTNSDRMEAMFAFASSFNQDISSWVFSQNVSFDNDHLYPSTPGFIKYSNLDNVNYDKFLASLVSQNLPSRDLEADGLEYCNFHSRHNLINNLGWDITGDIQSQNCNFIMGNVTYDENSNGCDPNDAGISGFMVSANNGTDDIFTYSNNGDYQLGTIGTNFTVSVMNYPSYFSVTPASQNVTFTTSNTEVADFCVTANQTMEDLNVVLIPISEARPGFEADYQLVVENIGTQTLANATVTLDFDDTMQSFVNASVTPTSTTANQLTFDMANLQPLTFQTVDITMQTFQPPTVNGDDILSFTANVSPSMNDFTPNDNTFVYDQTVVNSYDPNDKQVLQGEEIEIDNADEYLNYLIRFQNTGTASAINVRILDTLHPKLDYSTLRPVNASHNYRIEVTNENEVEFIFDGINLPDENTNEPASHGFVAYKIKPKSDVAIGDFITGDANIYFDFNAPIITNMVSTEIIDDLSFTNYELENNISIYPNPTQNTLHIEVKNNQEIEQIKIYNLSGLELMNVEENKQLLNLESLSAGVYFINIQTNLGTVNRRFIKS
;
A
#
# COMPACT_ATOMS: atom_id res chain seq x y z
N MET A 1 -27.80 -77.24 -30.06
CA MET A 1 -26.82 -77.74 -29.08
C MET A 1 -27.23 -77.20 -27.72
N LYS A 2 -27.36 -78.10 -26.75
CA LYS A 2 -27.85 -77.88 -25.39
C LYS A 2 -26.78 -77.21 -24.53
N ASN A 3 -27.17 -76.34 -23.59
CA ASN A 3 -26.93 -76.61 -22.17
C ASN A 3 -27.88 -75.79 -21.29
N LEU A 4 -28.23 -76.42 -20.18
CA LEU A 4 -29.44 -76.31 -19.37
C LEU A 4 -28.98 -76.04 -17.93
N TYR A 5 -29.57 -75.05 -17.25
CA TYR A 5 -29.56 -74.93 -15.78
C TYR A 5 -30.92 -74.31 -15.41
N LEU A 6 -31.96 -75.12 -15.23
CA LEU A 6 -32.42 -75.76 -13.99
C LEU A 6 -32.78 -74.74 -12.88
N PHE A 7 -34.02 -74.26 -12.94
CA PHE A 7 -34.74 -73.63 -11.83
C PHE A 7 -35.00 -74.69 -10.75
N LEU A 8 -34.51 -74.46 -9.53
CA LEU A 8 -34.89 -75.25 -8.36
C LEU A 8 -35.94 -74.44 -7.57
N LEU A 9 -37.22 -74.81 -7.72
CA LEU A 9 -38.28 -74.40 -6.78
C LEU A 9 -38.15 -75.28 -5.52
N ILE A 10 -37.90 -74.66 -4.37
CA ILE A 10 -38.09 -75.30 -3.07
C ILE A 10 -39.38 -74.73 -2.46
N THR A 11 -40.32 -75.62 -2.16
CA THR A 11 -41.59 -75.33 -1.51
C THR A 11 -41.40 -75.27 0.01
N PHE A 12 -41.99 -74.26 0.65
CA PHE A 12 -42.03 -74.10 2.11
C PHE A 12 -42.86 -75.22 2.75
N SER A 13 -42.26 -75.91 3.73
CA SER A 13 -43.00 -76.60 4.79
C SER A 13 -42.47 -76.09 6.13
N THR A 14 -43.40 -75.64 6.97
CA THR A 14 -43.16 -75.02 8.28
C THR A 14 -42.83 -76.06 9.34
N LEU A 15 -41.70 -75.89 10.06
CA LEU A 15 -41.56 -76.05 11.51
C LEU A 15 -40.12 -75.71 11.96
N SER A 16 -40.03 -75.13 13.15
CA SER A 16 -38.99 -74.25 13.69
C SER A 16 -37.72 -74.93 14.26
N THR A 17 -36.69 -74.07 14.42
CA THR A 17 -35.49 -74.10 15.30
C THR A 17 -34.21 -74.86 14.90
N GLN A 18 -33.28 -74.14 14.25
CA GLN A 18 -31.84 -74.10 14.58
C GLN A 18 -31.21 -72.88 13.87
N GLY A 19 -30.47 -72.04 14.61
CA GLY A 19 -29.92 -70.77 14.12
C GLY A 19 -28.98 -70.94 12.93
N GLN A 20 -29.30 -70.29 11.81
CA GLN A 20 -28.40 -70.15 10.67
C GLN A 20 -27.54 -68.91 10.88
N ASN A 21 -26.26 -69.10 11.22
CA ASN A 21 -25.23 -68.05 11.30
C ASN A 21 -24.92 -67.55 9.87
N GLN A 22 -25.74 -66.62 9.37
CA GLN A 22 -25.66 -66.09 8.01
C GLN A 22 -24.59 -64.98 7.96
N PRO A 23 -23.44 -65.18 7.29
CA PRO A 23 -22.36 -64.22 7.36
C PRO A 23 -22.70 -62.90 6.64
N PHE A 24 -22.04 -61.82 7.08
CA PHE A 24 -21.92 -60.58 6.32
C PHE A 24 -20.92 -60.81 5.17
N ILE A 25 -21.34 -60.60 3.92
CA ILE A 25 -20.54 -60.91 2.72
C ILE A 25 -20.25 -59.64 1.94
N THR A 26 -18.98 -59.45 1.61
CA THR A 26 -18.49 -58.30 0.82
C THR A 26 -17.53 -58.76 -0.28
N THR A 27 -17.49 -58.02 -1.38
CA THR A 27 -16.48 -58.22 -2.43
C THR A 27 -15.41 -57.13 -2.36
N TRP A 28 -14.15 -57.54 -2.42
CA TRP A 28 -12.97 -56.69 -2.36
C TRP A 28 -12.09 -56.87 -3.60
N GLU A 29 -11.40 -55.81 -4.03
CA GLU A 29 -10.42 -55.85 -5.10
C GLU A 29 -9.06 -55.38 -4.60
N VAL A 30 -8.02 -56.15 -4.87
CA VAL A 30 -6.62 -55.78 -4.63
C VAL A 30 -5.85 -55.80 -5.95
N ASP A 31 -4.93 -54.85 -6.10
CA ASP A 31 -4.05 -54.76 -7.26
C ASP A 31 -2.61 -55.17 -6.92
N ALA A 32 -1.74 -55.21 -7.93
CA ALA A 32 -0.37 -55.66 -7.77
C ALA A 32 0.50 -54.72 -6.89
N SER A 33 0.05 -53.50 -6.62
CA SER A 33 0.77 -52.52 -5.80
C SER A 33 0.52 -52.72 -4.31
N ASP A 34 -0.66 -53.21 -3.93
CA ASP A 34 -1.01 -53.52 -2.54
C ASP A 34 -2.02 -54.67 -2.47
N LEU A 35 -1.48 -55.87 -2.27
CA LEU A 35 -2.19 -57.15 -2.16
C LEU A 35 -2.91 -57.35 -0.82
N SER A 36 -2.88 -56.37 0.09
CA SER A 36 -3.48 -56.50 1.42
C SER A 36 -4.89 -55.94 1.50
N ILE A 37 -5.74 -56.56 2.33
CA ILE A 37 -6.95 -55.89 2.84
C ILE A 37 -6.95 -55.90 4.36
N THR A 38 -7.61 -54.90 4.96
CA THR A 38 -7.86 -54.85 6.41
C THR A 38 -9.35 -54.66 6.66
N ILE A 39 -9.90 -55.51 7.52
CA ILE A 39 -11.27 -55.39 8.03
C ILE A 39 -11.23 -54.41 9.20
N PRO A 40 -11.82 -53.20 9.07
CA PRO A 40 -11.70 -52.17 10.08
C PRO A 40 -12.77 -52.30 11.17
N THR A 41 -12.33 -52.22 12.41
CA THR A 41 -13.12 -52.26 13.64
C THR A 41 -13.03 -50.93 14.38
N HIS A 42 -13.88 -50.72 15.40
CA HIS A 42 -13.80 -49.57 16.28
C HIS A 42 -13.39 -50.00 17.69
N SER A 43 -12.32 -49.43 18.22
CA SER A 43 -11.78 -49.71 19.56
C SER A 43 -12.74 -49.56 20.77
N GLY A 44 -13.95 -49.00 20.57
CA GLY A 44 -14.97 -48.81 21.60
C GLY A 44 -16.02 -49.93 21.65
N SER A 45 -15.97 -50.88 20.71
CA SER A 45 -16.87 -52.03 20.64
C SER A 45 -16.14 -53.33 20.99
N THR A 46 -16.88 -54.35 21.42
CA THR A 46 -16.31 -55.67 21.75
C THR A 46 -16.48 -56.62 20.56
N TYR A 47 -15.37 -57.17 20.08
CA TYR A 47 -15.34 -58.05 18.90
C TYR A 47 -14.96 -59.48 19.29
N ASN A 48 -15.60 -60.45 18.63
CA ASN A 48 -15.19 -61.85 18.63
C ASN A 48 -15.75 -62.51 17.36
N TYR A 49 -15.06 -62.30 16.24
CA TYR A 49 -15.55 -62.70 14.92
C TYR A 49 -14.60 -63.66 14.21
N THR A 50 -15.15 -64.32 13.20
CA THR A 50 -14.43 -65.13 12.22
C THR A 50 -14.54 -64.46 10.86
N VAL A 51 -13.44 -64.37 10.13
CA VAL A 51 -13.37 -63.85 8.77
C VAL A 51 -12.76 -64.90 7.83
N ASP A 52 -13.47 -65.20 6.74
CA ASP A 52 -12.96 -65.96 5.60
C ASP A 52 -12.62 -64.97 4.47
N PHE A 53 -11.36 -64.96 4.04
CA PHE A 53 -10.85 -64.02 3.04
C PHE A 53 -11.11 -64.46 1.59
N GLY A 54 -11.73 -65.62 1.37
CA GLY A 54 -12.14 -66.09 0.05
C GLY A 54 -11.05 -66.76 -0.78
N ASP A 55 -9.84 -66.90 -0.24
CA ASP A 55 -8.71 -67.61 -0.85
C ASP A 55 -8.35 -68.93 -0.13
N GLY A 56 -9.23 -69.37 0.78
CA GLY A 56 -9.02 -70.51 1.67
C GLY A 56 -8.44 -70.13 3.05
N THR A 57 -8.08 -68.86 3.27
CA THR A 57 -7.62 -68.35 4.56
C THR A 57 -8.80 -67.96 5.45
N VAL A 58 -8.92 -68.61 6.62
CA VAL A 58 -9.95 -68.30 7.62
C VAL A 58 -9.29 -67.97 8.96
N LEU A 59 -9.57 -66.79 9.52
CA LEU A 59 -9.10 -66.36 10.82
C LEU A 59 -10.26 -66.31 11.81
N THR A 60 -10.12 -66.95 12.98
CA THR A 60 -11.15 -67.04 14.03
C THR A 60 -10.74 -66.23 15.26
N ASN A 61 -11.69 -65.93 16.15
CA ASN A 61 -11.49 -65.22 17.42
C ASN A 61 -10.81 -63.84 17.28
N GLN A 62 -11.14 -63.11 16.21
CA GLN A 62 -10.61 -61.77 15.99
C GLN A 62 -11.30 -60.77 16.92
N THR A 63 -10.51 -59.88 17.55
CA THR A 63 -10.97 -58.93 18.58
C THR A 63 -10.73 -57.46 18.23
N GLY A 64 -10.20 -57.20 17.04
CA GLY A 64 -9.93 -55.87 16.49
C GLY A 64 -9.61 -55.99 15.01
N ASP A 65 -8.98 -54.96 14.42
CA ASP A 65 -8.64 -54.94 13.00
C ASP A 65 -7.88 -56.19 12.58
N THR A 66 -8.28 -56.77 11.44
CA THR A 66 -7.64 -57.96 10.90
C THR A 66 -7.16 -57.70 9.48
N THR A 67 -5.86 -57.87 9.23
CA THR A 67 -5.23 -57.71 7.93
C THR A 67 -4.88 -59.06 7.31
N HIS A 68 -5.14 -59.22 6.02
CA HIS A 68 -4.71 -60.36 5.20
C HIS A 68 -3.98 -59.87 3.96
N THR A 69 -3.04 -60.67 3.44
CA THR A 69 -2.31 -60.38 2.21
C THR A 69 -2.46 -61.54 1.23
N TYR A 70 -3.02 -61.25 0.06
CA TYR A 70 -3.27 -62.23 -1.00
C TYR A 70 -1.99 -62.54 -1.80
N ASN A 71 -1.96 -63.70 -2.46
CA ASN A 71 -0.83 -64.12 -3.29
C ASN A 71 -0.79 -63.46 -4.68
N SER A 72 -1.91 -62.90 -5.15
CA SER A 72 -2.05 -62.30 -6.47
C SER A 72 -3.10 -61.19 -6.47
N ALA A 73 -3.01 -60.26 -7.41
CA ALA A 73 -4.06 -59.28 -7.63
C ALA A 73 -5.36 -59.98 -8.08
N GLY A 74 -6.51 -59.43 -7.71
CA GLY A 74 -7.79 -60.01 -8.07
C GLY A 74 -8.96 -59.52 -7.22
N THR A 75 -10.11 -60.15 -7.46
CA THR A 75 -11.36 -59.92 -6.74
C THR A 75 -11.63 -61.07 -5.79
N TYR A 76 -11.93 -60.77 -4.54
CA TYR A 76 -12.10 -61.73 -3.45
C TYR A 76 -13.42 -61.51 -2.72
N ILE A 77 -14.12 -62.59 -2.41
CA ILE A 77 -15.36 -62.57 -1.62
C ILE A 77 -14.99 -62.86 -0.17
N VAL A 78 -15.22 -61.89 0.70
CA VAL A 78 -14.91 -61.94 2.13
C VAL A 78 -16.20 -62.16 2.91
N SER A 79 -16.21 -63.13 3.81
CA SER A 79 -17.35 -63.41 4.69
C SER A 79 -16.99 -63.27 6.16
N ILE A 80 -17.84 -62.60 6.94
CA ILE A 80 -17.64 -62.31 8.37
C ILE A 80 -18.81 -62.88 9.16
N SER A 81 -18.53 -63.60 10.25
CA SER A 81 -19.54 -64.15 11.16
C SER A 81 -19.09 -64.03 12.63
N GLY A 82 -20.01 -64.18 13.57
CA GLY A 82 -19.75 -64.01 15.00
C GLY A 82 -20.03 -62.59 15.50
N THR A 83 -19.43 -62.20 16.62
CA THR A 83 -19.69 -60.89 17.25
C THR A 83 -18.91 -59.79 16.53
N PHE A 84 -19.57 -59.12 15.58
CA PHE A 84 -19.01 -58.04 14.77
C PHE A 84 -19.93 -56.80 14.79
N PRO A 85 -20.04 -56.09 15.94
CA PRO A 85 -21.09 -55.11 16.19
C PRO A 85 -21.00 -53.83 15.34
N ARG A 86 -19.86 -53.58 14.69
CA ARG A 86 -19.60 -52.37 13.90
C ARG A 86 -18.46 -52.58 12.92
N ILE A 87 -18.65 -52.17 11.68
CA ILE A 87 -17.55 -51.91 10.73
C ILE A 87 -17.27 -50.40 10.75
N TYR A 88 -16.00 -49.97 10.62
CA TYR A 88 -15.66 -48.56 10.84
C TYR A 88 -14.55 -48.05 9.91
N PHE A 89 -14.89 -47.81 8.64
CA PHE A 89 -13.95 -47.23 7.67
C PHE A 89 -13.59 -45.78 8.02
N ASN A 90 -14.57 -44.95 8.41
CA ASN A 90 -14.39 -43.56 8.84
C ASN A 90 -13.44 -42.70 7.96
N ASN A 91 -13.48 -42.89 6.64
CA ASN A 91 -12.60 -42.24 5.67
C ASN A 91 -11.09 -42.48 5.92
N ASN A 92 -10.74 -43.58 6.59
CA ASN A 92 -9.36 -43.93 6.95
C ASN A 92 -8.82 -45.07 6.07
N GLY A 93 -7.52 -45.01 5.75
CA GLY A 93 -6.79 -46.07 5.05
C GLY A 93 -7.20 -46.31 3.60
N ILE A 94 -6.32 -46.94 2.82
CA ILE A 94 -6.57 -47.23 1.40
C ILE A 94 -7.69 -48.26 1.18
N ASN A 95 -7.96 -49.09 2.19
CA ASN A 95 -8.95 -50.17 2.16
C ASN A 95 -10.37 -49.73 1.79
N ARG A 96 -10.75 -48.48 2.09
CA ARG A 96 -12.05 -47.92 1.66
C ARG A 96 -12.25 -47.88 0.14
N TYR A 97 -11.16 -47.82 -0.64
CA TYR A 97 -11.22 -47.90 -2.11
C TYR A 97 -11.27 -49.33 -2.62
N LYS A 98 -10.90 -50.31 -1.78
CA LYS A 98 -10.77 -51.72 -2.14
C LYS A 98 -12.06 -52.50 -1.96
N VAL A 99 -12.91 -52.14 -0.99
CA VAL A 99 -14.25 -52.71 -0.89
C VAL A 99 -15.12 -52.25 -2.08
N LYS A 100 -15.64 -53.21 -2.84
CA LYS A 100 -16.41 -52.96 -4.07
C LYS A 100 -17.90 -53.17 -3.88
N SER A 101 -18.30 -54.16 -3.10
CA SER A 101 -19.71 -54.35 -2.79
C SER A 101 -20.00 -54.98 -1.44
N ILE A 102 -21.20 -54.69 -0.95
CA ILE A 102 -21.90 -55.49 0.05
C ILE A 102 -22.84 -56.42 -0.72
N ASP A 103 -22.61 -57.72 -0.59
CA ASP A 103 -23.36 -58.74 -1.32
C ASP A 103 -24.39 -59.47 -0.43
N GLN A 104 -24.20 -59.43 0.89
CA GLN A 104 -25.16 -59.93 1.88
C GLN A 104 -24.93 -59.25 3.24
N TRP A 105 -26.01 -58.86 3.94
CA TRP A 105 -25.93 -58.32 5.30
C TRP A 105 -25.80 -59.40 6.38
N GLY A 106 -26.50 -60.51 6.22
CA GLY A 106 -26.47 -61.64 7.15
C GLY A 106 -27.21 -61.38 8.46
N ASP A 107 -26.88 -62.13 9.50
CA ASP A 107 -27.50 -62.05 10.83
C ASP A 107 -26.61 -61.36 11.89
N ILE A 108 -25.67 -60.51 11.44
CA ILE A 108 -24.85 -59.68 12.34
C ILE A 108 -25.77 -58.75 13.15
N SER A 109 -25.67 -58.83 14.48
CA SER A 109 -26.30 -57.88 15.40
C SER A 109 -25.48 -56.60 15.46
N TRP A 110 -25.84 -55.61 14.64
CA TRP A 110 -25.15 -54.32 14.57
C TRP A 110 -25.51 -53.44 15.77
N GLU A 111 -24.51 -52.94 16.50
CA GLU A 111 -24.71 -51.97 17.60
C GLU A 111 -24.63 -50.52 17.09
N SER A 112 -23.87 -50.27 16.02
CA SER A 112 -23.78 -48.95 15.39
C SER A 112 -23.34 -49.06 13.92
N MET A 113 -23.89 -48.19 13.07
CA MET A 113 -23.46 -48.02 11.68
C MET A 113 -22.84 -46.64 11.42
N ALA A 114 -22.60 -45.85 12.48
CA ALA A 114 -22.02 -44.54 12.34
C ALA A 114 -20.61 -44.63 11.72
N SER A 115 -20.39 -43.89 10.63
CA SER A 115 -19.20 -43.92 9.79
C SER A 115 -18.83 -45.29 9.21
N ALA A 116 -19.77 -46.23 9.13
CA ALA A 116 -19.48 -47.61 8.76
C ALA A 116 -18.73 -47.72 7.44
N PHE A 117 -19.25 -47.12 6.36
CA PHE A 117 -18.65 -47.13 5.02
C PHE A 117 -18.22 -45.73 4.55
N LYS A 118 -18.00 -44.80 5.48
CA LYS A 118 -17.58 -43.45 5.16
C LYS A 118 -16.30 -43.47 4.31
N GLY A 119 -16.33 -42.82 3.15
CA GLY A 119 -15.22 -42.74 2.21
C GLY A 119 -15.05 -43.96 1.31
N CYS A 120 -15.93 -44.95 1.39
CA CYS A 120 -15.88 -46.12 0.51
C CYS A 120 -16.38 -45.77 -0.90
N PHE A 121 -15.53 -45.07 -1.66
CA PHE A 121 -15.85 -44.42 -2.93
C PHE A 121 -16.44 -45.39 -3.97
N ASN A 122 -15.89 -46.61 -4.03
CA ASN A 122 -16.25 -47.63 -5.02
C ASN A 122 -17.40 -48.55 -4.57
N LEU A 123 -17.99 -48.31 -3.39
CA LEU A 123 -18.96 -49.22 -2.79
C LEU A 123 -20.27 -49.28 -3.58
N MET A 124 -20.74 -50.49 -3.80
CA MET A 124 -22.08 -50.83 -4.28
C MET A 124 -22.82 -51.69 -3.25
N VAL A 125 -24.14 -51.56 -3.14
CA VAL A 125 -24.95 -52.42 -2.24
C VAL A 125 -25.78 -53.39 -3.07
N ASN A 126 -25.20 -54.54 -3.43
CA ASN A 126 -25.86 -55.57 -4.24
C ASN A 126 -26.74 -56.52 -3.39
N ALA A 127 -26.58 -56.46 -2.06
CA ALA A 127 -27.34 -57.24 -1.10
C ALA A 127 -28.86 -57.10 -1.31
N THR A 128 -29.54 -58.24 -1.29
CA THR A 128 -31.02 -58.31 -1.40
C THR A 128 -31.70 -58.42 -0.05
N ASP A 129 -30.97 -58.82 1.00
CA ASP A 129 -31.39 -58.75 2.39
C ASP A 129 -31.18 -57.34 2.98
N ALA A 130 -31.58 -57.15 4.24
CA ALA A 130 -31.43 -55.89 4.97
C ALA A 130 -30.59 -56.13 6.23
N PRO A 131 -29.80 -55.13 6.70
CA PRO A 131 -29.12 -55.23 7.99
C PRO A 131 -30.14 -55.29 9.13
N ASP A 132 -29.86 -56.09 10.15
CA ASP A 132 -30.57 -56.00 11.44
C ASP A 132 -30.13 -54.73 12.18
N LEU A 133 -30.97 -53.70 12.12
CA LEU A 133 -30.73 -52.40 12.77
C LEU A 133 -31.46 -52.27 14.12
N THR A 134 -31.96 -53.37 14.70
CA THR A 134 -32.79 -53.30 15.92
C THR A 134 -32.07 -52.68 17.12
N LEU A 135 -30.75 -52.82 17.22
CA LEU A 135 -29.90 -52.23 18.27
C LEU A 135 -29.25 -50.90 17.86
N VAL A 136 -29.36 -50.50 16.59
CA VAL A 136 -28.73 -49.29 16.05
C VAL A 136 -29.62 -48.08 16.30
N THR A 137 -29.03 -46.96 16.70
CA THR A 137 -29.72 -45.66 16.84
C THR A 137 -29.08 -44.55 16.00
N ASP A 138 -27.90 -44.78 15.44
CA ASP A 138 -27.07 -43.79 14.74
C ASP A 138 -26.51 -44.37 13.42
N LEU A 139 -26.94 -43.77 12.30
CA LEU A 139 -26.46 -44.03 10.93
C LEU A 139 -25.59 -42.88 10.40
N SER A 140 -25.14 -41.97 11.26
CA SER A 140 -24.43 -40.77 10.83
C SER A 140 -23.19 -41.10 9.99
N TYR A 141 -23.00 -40.37 8.91
CA TYR A 141 -21.90 -40.58 7.95
C TYR A 141 -21.79 -41.97 7.31
N MET A 142 -22.76 -42.88 7.49
CA MET A 142 -22.63 -44.29 7.06
C MET A 142 -22.14 -44.45 5.62
N PHE A 143 -22.69 -43.66 4.69
CA PHE A 143 -22.35 -43.68 3.26
C PHE A 143 -21.80 -42.35 2.75
N SER A 144 -21.26 -41.52 3.65
CA SER A 144 -20.68 -40.26 3.24
C SER A 144 -19.48 -40.51 2.32
N ASN A 145 -19.44 -39.83 1.17
CA ASN A 145 -18.43 -39.96 0.13
C ASN A 145 -18.37 -41.36 -0.55
N CYS A 146 -19.48 -42.12 -0.51
CA CYS A 146 -19.69 -43.33 -1.33
C CYS A 146 -20.22 -42.97 -2.72
N ASN A 147 -19.39 -42.35 -3.56
CA ASN A 147 -19.83 -41.72 -4.80
C ASN A 147 -20.49 -42.67 -5.80
N ASN A 148 -20.10 -43.94 -5.84
CA ASN A 148 -20.63 -44.92 -6.79
C ASN A 148 -21.87 -45.66 -6.27
N MET A 149 -22.30 -45.42 -5.04
CA MET A 149 -23.47 -46.08 -4.46
C MET A 149 -24.76 -45.52 -5.06
N ASN A 150 -25.57 -46.38 -5.68
CA ASN A 150 -26.88 -46.01 -6.23
C ASN A 150 -27.87 -47.19 -6.23
N GLN A 151 -27.71 -48.14 -5.31
CA GLN A 151 -28.60 -49.29 -5.17
C GLN A 151 -29.69 -49.02 -4.13
N SER A 152 -30.87 -49.63 -4.34
CA SER A 152 -32.02 -49.41 -3.47
C SER A 152 -31.79 -49.99 -2.08
N ILE A 153 -32.09 -49.18 -1.06
CA ILE A 153 -32.09 -49.54 0.36
C ILE A 153 -33.45 -49.24 1.03
N ASN A 154 -34.48 -49.06 0.21
CA ASN A 154 -35.81 -48.63 0.67
C ASN A 154 -36.51 -49.69 1.56
N HIS A 155 -36.05 -50.95 1.51
CA HIS A 155 -36.59 -52.07 2.30
C HIS A 155 -35.97 -52.19 3.70
N TRP A 156 -35.03 -51.31 4.07
CA TRP A 156 -34.43 -51.32 5.41
C TRP A 156 -35.42 -50.80 6.46
N ASP A 157 -35.44 -51.46 7.63
CA ASP A 157 -36.16 -50.95 8.80
C ASP A 157 -35.26 -50.00 9.59
N ILE A 158 -35.55 -48.71 9.51
CA ILE A 158 -34.83 -47.66 10.24
C ILE A 158 -35.66 -47.07 11.40
N SER A 159 -36.71 -47.74 11.84
CA SER A 159 -37.67 -47.20 12.80
C SER A 159 -37.06 -46.86 14.18
N ASN A 160 -35.94 -47.46 14.57
CA ASN A 160 -35.22 -47.16 15.82
C ASN A 160 -34.17 -46.05 15.69
N ILE A 161 -33.93 -45.55 14.47
CA ILE A 161 -32.85 -44.59 14.21
C ILE A 161 -33.26 -43.19 14.65
N THR A 162 -32.36 -42.53 15.38
CA THR A 162 -32.55 -41.15 15.87
C THR A 162 -31.62 -40.15 15.18
N ASN A 163 -30.50 -40.61 14.62
CA ASN A 163 -29.51 -39.77 13.95
C ASN A 163 -29.15 -40.32 12.56
N ILE A 164 -29.40 -39.53 11.51
CA ILE A 164 -29.01 -39.82 10.12
C ILE A 164 -28.15 -38.69 9.54
N SER A 165 -27.54 -37.87 10.40
CA SER A 165 -26.74 -36.72 9.96
C SER A 165 -25.62 -37.15 9.02
N TYR A 166 -25.48 -36.46 7.89
CA TYR A 166 -24.45 -36.69 6.88
C TYR A 166 -24.44 -38.10 6.27
N MET A 167 -25.50 -38.91 6.41
CA MET A 167 -25.51 -40.30 5.95
C MET A 167 -25.12 -40.45 4.47
N PHE A 168 -25.60 -39.57 3.59
CA PHE A 168 -25.29 -39.55 2.15
C PHE A 168 -24.46 -38.32 1.74
N PHE A 169 -23.81 -37.66 2.68
CA PHE A 169 -23.03 -36.45 2.39
C PHE A 169 -21.95 -36.75 1.36
N VAL A 170 -21.98 -36.04 0.22
CA VAL A 170 -21.09 -36.24 -0.94
C VAL A 170 -21.29 -37.58 -1.67
N ALA A 171 -22.34 -38.37 -1.40
CA ALA A 171 -22.65 -39.57 -2.18
C ALA A 171 -23.24 -39.21 -3.57
N LYS A 172 -22.41 -38.65 -4.45
CA LYS A 172 -22.84 -37.85 -5.61
C LYS A 172 -23.85 -38.55 -6.53
N SER A 173 -23.71 -39.85 -6.78
CA SER A 173 -24.59 -40.61 -7.68
C SER A 173 -25.82 -41.23 -7.00
N PHE A 174 -25.99 -41.06 -5.69
CA PHE A 174 -27.12 -41.65 -4.98
C PHE A 174 -28.44 -40.97 -5.37
N ASN A 175 -29.34 -41.73 -5.99
CA ASN A 175 -30.65 -41.24 -6.42
C ASN A 175 -31.72 -42.36 -6.36
N GLN A 176 -31.77 -43.07 -5.23
CA GLN A 176 -32.73 -44.17 -5.02
C GLN A 176 -33.87 -43.80 -4.05
N PRO A 177 -35.08 -44.38 -4.22
CA PRO A 177 -36.21 -44.10 -3.34
C PRO A 177 -35.90 -44.43 -1.87
N LEU A 178 -36.32 -43.53 -0.98
CA LEU A 178 -36.24 -43.69 0.49
C LEU A 178 -37.61 -43.47 1.17
N ASN A 179 -38.69 -43.40 0.38
CA ASN A 179 -40.03 -43.09 0.86
C ASN A 179 -40.69 -44.20 1.70
N GLY A 180 -40.10 -45.40 1.73
CA GLY A 180 -40.53 -46.53 2.57
C GLY A 180 -39.96 -46.49 3.99
N TRP A 181 -38.98 -45.62 4.25
CA TRP A 181 -38.37 -45.47 5.56
C TRP A 181 -39.31 -44.81 6.57
N ASN A 182 -39.35 -45.37 7.79
CA ASN A 182 -39.99 -44.73 8.94
C ASN A 182 -38.96 -43.86 9.69
N VAL A 183 -38.96 -42.55 9.40
CA VAL A 183 -38.07 -41.56 10.04
C VAL A 183 -38.69 -40.92 11.29
N GLY A 184 -39.82 -41.42 11.81
CA GLY A 184 -40.55 -40.76 12.90
C GLY A 184 -39.78 -40.60 14.21
N ASN A 185 -38.73 -41.38 14.46
CA ASN A 185 -37.86 -41.24 15.63
C ASN A 185 -36.60 -40.39 15.37
N VAL A 186 -36.38 -39.93 14.14
CA VAL A 186 -35.20 -39.16 13.76
C VAL A 186 -35.31 -37.74 14.32
N THR A 187 -34.25 -37.29 15.00
CA THR A 187 -34.14 -35.95 15.58
C THR A 187 -33.11 -35.06 14.88
N ASN A 188 -32.14 -35.65 14.18
CA ASN A 188 -31.04 -34.94 13.51
C ASN A 188 -30.87 -35.40 12.05
N MET A 189 -31.07 -34.48 11.10
CA MET A 189 -30.90 -34.68 9.65
C MET A 189 -29.82 -33.77 9.04
N THR A 190 -28.93 -33.22 9.89
CA THR A 190 -27.86 -32.30 9.45
C THR A 190 -27.10 -32.87 8.27
N GLY A 191 -27.03 -32.14 7.15
CA GLY A 191 -26.20 -32.48 6.00
C GLY A 191 -26.52 -33.82 5.32
N MET A 192 -27.68 -34.44 5.57
CA MET A 192 -27.97 -35.81 5.14
C MET A 192 -27.73 -36.03 3.63
N PHE A 193 -28.19 -35.09 2.79
CA PHE A 193 -28.02 -35.09 1.33
C PHE A 193 -27.12 -33.94 0.84
N GLY A 194 -26.27 -33.39 1.72
CA GLY A 194 -25.37 -32.32 1.32
C GLY A 194 -24.38 -32.80 0.27
N ASN A 195 -24.23 -32.08 -0.84
CA ASN A 195 -23.41 -32.46 -2.01
C ASN A 195 -23.82 -33.81 -2.65
N THR A 196 -25.05 -34.27 -2.46
CA THR A 196 -25.61 -35.46 -3.12
C THR A 196 -26.24 -35.03 -4.46
N ASN A 197 -25.39 -34.71 -5.43
CA ASN A 197 -25.76 -33.97 -6.64
C ASN A 197 -26.95 -34.57 -7.42
N ASP A 198 -27.02 -35.88 -7.57
CA ASP A 198 -28.04 -36.53 -8.41
C ASP A 198 -29.36 -36.81 -7.68
N PHE A 199 -29.42 -36.60 -6.36
CA PHE A 199 -30.57 -36.99 -5.55
C PHE A 199 -31.81 -36.15 -5.85
N ASN A 200 -32.88 -36.79 -6.32
CA ASN A 200 -34.15 -36.13 -6.64
C ASN A 200 -35.35 -37.07 -6.43
N GLN A 201 -35.35 -37.87 -5.36
CA GLN A 201 -36.41 -38.85 -5.07
C GLN A 201 -37.45 -38.31 -4.08
N PRO A 202 -38.72 -38.71 -4.20
CA PRO A 202 -39.79 -38.19 -3.34
C PRO A 202 -39.57 -38.57 -1.87
N LEU A 203 -39.69 -37.56 -0.99
CA LEU A 203 -39.59 -37.69 0.47
C LEU A 203 -40.87 -37.23 1.20
N ASN A 204 -41.95 -36.99 0.46
CA ASN A 204 -43.18 -36.43 1.00
C ASN A 204 -43.91 -37.34 2.01
N ASN A 205 -43.54 -38.62 2.13
CA ASN A 205 -44.16 -39.52 3.12
C ASN A 205 -43.42 -39.56 4.46
N TRP A 206 -42.31 -38.84 4.60
CA TRP A 206 -41.55 -38.79 5.84
C TRP A 206 -42.28 -37.98 6.92
N ASP A 207 -42.45 -38.59 8.08
CA ASP A 207 -42.86 -37.88 9.30
C ASP A 207 -41.61 -37.27 9.97
N VAL A 208 -41.40 -35.98 9.74
CA VAL A 208 -40.25 -35.22 10.28
C VAL A 208 -40.61 -34.43 11.53
N SER A 209 -41.76 -34.69 12.16
CA SER A 209 -42.27 -33.90 13.29
C SER A 209 -41.36 -33.93 14.52
N ASN A 210 -40.50 -34.94 14.68
CA ASN A 210 -39.52 -35.03 15.77
C ASN A 210 -38.13 -34.44 15.42
N VAL A 211 -37.92 -33.98 14.19
CA VAL A 211 -36.63 -33.42 13.76
C VAL A 211 -36.44 -32.02 14.35
N THR A 212 -35.28 -31.80 14.97
CA THR A 212 -34.93 -30.50 15.57
C THR A 212 -33.84 -29.76 14.80
N ASN A 213 -33.03 -30.47 14.00
CA ASN A 213 -31.92 -29.91 13.24
C ASN A 213 -31.91 -30.41 11.78
N MET A 214 -32.04 -29.47 10.83
CA MET A 214 -32.00 -29.70 9.38
C MET A 214 -30.90 -28.90 8.68
N ARG A 215 -29.88 -28.44 9.44
CA ARG A 215 -28.76 -27.65 8.89
C ARG A 215 -28.14 -28.35 7.68
N GLY A 216 -28.09 -27.65 6.55
CA GLY A 216 -27.42 -28.11 5.33
C GLY A 216 -27.99 -29.38 4.71
N MET A 217 -29.21 -29.82 5.06
CA MET A 217 -29.75 -31.12 4.64
C MET A 217 -29.68 -31.35 3.12
N PHE A 218 -29.95 -30.31 2.32
CA PHE A 218 -29.88 -30.33 0.85
C PHE A 218 -28.86 -29.32 0.30
N SER A 219 -27.86 -28.93 1.09
CA SER A 219 -26.84 -27.98 0.64
C SER A 219 -26.05 -28.57 -0.53
N ASN A 220 -25.99 -27.86 -1.66
CA ASN A 220 -25.39 -28.28 -2.92
C ASN A 220 -25.97 -29.59 -3.47
N ALA A 221 -27.21 -29.94 -3.12
CA ALA A 221 -27.96 -31.02 -3.75
C ALA A 221 -28.57 -30.52 -5.07
N ILE A 222 -27.70 -30.29 -6.07
CA ILE A 222 -28.01 -29.61 -7.34
C ILE A 222 -29.27 -30.17 -8.03
N GLY A 223 -29.45 -31.50 -8.03
CA GLY A 223 -30.57 -32.20 -8.66
C GLY A 223 -31.90 -32.13 -7.89
N PHE A 224 -31.91 -31.72 -6.62
CA PHE A 224 -33.07 -31.86 -5.75
C PHE A 224 -34.16 -30.84 -6.08
N ASN A 225 -35.35 -31.32 -6.45
CA ASN A 225 -36.51 -30.48 -6.76
C ASN A 225 -37.84 -31.18 -6.41
N GLN A 226 -37.90 -31.84 -5.25
CA GLN A 226 -39.09 -32.59 -4.82
C GLN A 226 -40.00 -31.77 -3.90
N ASN A 227 -41.31 -32.04 -3.97
CA ASN A 227 -42.29 -31.38 -3.11
C ASN A 227 -42.24 -31.95 -1.69
N ILE A 228 -41.86 -31.10 -0.74
CA ILE A 228 -41.77 -31.37 0.69
C ILE A 228 -42.60 -30.37 1.52
N ASN A 229 -43.54 -29.68 0.88
CA ASN A 229 -44.40 -28.68 1.53
C ASN A 229 -45.31 -29.28 2.62
N ASN A 230 -45.46 -30.60 2.67
CA ASN A 230 -46.30 -31.29 3.65
C ASN A 230 -45.57 -31.71 4.92
N TRP A 231 -44.26 -31.46 5.02
CA TRP A 231 -43.49 -31.74 6.23
C TRP A 231 -43.92 -30.85 7.41
N ASP A 232 -44.09 -31.45 8.59
CA ASP A 232 -44.24 -30.73 9.84
C ASP A 232 -42.85 -30.39 10.40
N VAL A 233 -42.39 -29.17 10.13
CA VAL A 233 -41.10 -28.65 10.60
C VAL A 233 -41.22 -27.84 11.90
N SER A 234 -42.34 -27.93 12.62
CA SER A 234 -42.63 -27.07 13.77
C SER A 234 -41.64 -27.23 14.93
N ASN A 235 -40.94 -28.37 15.05
CA ASN A 235 -39.92 -28.59 16.08
C ASN A 235 -38.49 -28.25 15.63
N VAL A 236 -38.28 -27.85 14.37
CA VAL A 236 -36.95 -27.51 13.86
C VAL A 236 -36.51 -26.15 14.38
N SER A 237 -35.33 -26.08 15.00
CA SER A 237 -34.76 -24.83 15.52
C SER A 237 -33.62 -24.26 14.66
N ASN A 238 -33.01 -25.09 13.80
CA ASN A 238 -31.89 -24.72 12.94
C ASN A 238 -32.08 -25.21 11.48
N MET A 239 -32.17 -24.25 10.55
CA MET A 239 -32.28 -24.48 9.10
C MET A 239 -31.13 -23.82 8.31
N MET A 240 -30.01 -23.52 8.98
CA MET A 240 -28.85 -22.91 8.33
C MET A 240 -28.44 -23.69 7.07
N ALA A 241 -28.30 -22.99 5.95
CA ALA A 241 -27.87 -23.54 4.66
C ALA A 241 -28.72 -24.71 4.11
N MET A 242 -29.98 -24.88 4.55
CA MET A 242 -30.80 -26.06 4.22
C MET A 242 -30.87 -26.36 2.71
N PHE A 243 -31.01 -25.33 1.86
CA PHE A 243 -31.03 -25.42 0.39
C PHE A 243 -29.93 -24.61 -0.29
N SER A 244 -28.89 -24.19 0.45
CA SER A 244 -27.76 -23.43 -0.11
C SER A 244 -27.18 -24.18 -1.32
N LEU A 245 -27.07 -23.53 -2.48
CA LEU A 245 -26.58 -24.07 -3.75
C LEU A 245 -27.41 -25.22 -4.34
N ALA A 246 -28.63 -25.46 -3.86
CA ALA A 246 -29.60 -26.35 -4.51
C ALA A 246 -30.23 -25.65 -5.72
N THR A 247 -29.46 -25.51 -6.80
CA THR A 247 -29.76 -24.62 -7.93
C THR A 247 -31.05 -24.95 -8.69
N LEU A 248 -31.51 -26.22 -8.68
CA LEU A 248 -32.77 -26.62 -9.32
C LEU A 248 -34.00 -26.57 -8.41
N PHE A 249 -33.82 -26.28 -7.12
CA PHE A 249 -34.93 -26.32 -6.15
C PHE A 249 -35.89 -25.14 -6.37
N ASP A 250 -37.12 -25.44 -6.77
CA ASP A 250 -38.19 -24.47 -6.94
C ASP A 250 -39.54 -25.14 -6.61
N LYS A 251 -39.76 -25.42 -5.33
CA LYS A 251 -40.99 -26.05 -4.81
C LYS A 251 -41.55 -25.26 -3.64
N PRO A 252 -42.88 -25.19 -3.50
CA PRO A 252 -43.52 -24.41 -2.45
C PRO A 252 -43.14 -24.93 -1.06
N LEU A 253 -42.94 -24.01 -0.12
CA LEU A 253 -42.66 -24.27 1.30
C LEU A 253 -43.60 -23.49 2.23
N ASN A 254 -44.66 -22.90 1.67
CA ASN A 254 -45.55 -21.96 2.35
C ASN A 254 -46.41 -22.57 3.48
N ASN A 255 -46.47 -23.90 3.58
CA ASN A 255 -47.19 -24.61 4.66
C ASN A 255 -46.30 -24.89 5.88
N TRP A 256 -44.99 -24.65 5.78
CA TRP A 256 -44.07 -24.89 6.88
C TRP A 256 -44.30 -23.92 8.04
N ASN A 257 -44.36 -24.47 9.25
CA ASN A 257 -44.35 -23.69 10.48
C ASN A 257 -42.91 -23.48 10.95
N VAL A 258 -42.31 -22.35 10.58
CA VAL A 258 -40.92 -21.99 10.94
C VAL A 258 -40.80 -21.16 12.24
N SER A 259 -41.86 -21.10 13.05
CA SER A 259 -41.93 -20.22 14.23
C SER A 259 -40.92 -20.54 15.35
N ASN A 260 -40.30 -21.73 15.34
CA ASN A 260 -39.25 -22.12 16.28
C ASN A 260 -37.83 -21.98 15.72
N VAL A 261 -37.68 -21.60 14.45
CA VAL A 261 -36.37 -21.49 13.81
C VAL A 261 -35.69 -20.19 14.22
N SER A 262 -34.52 -20.31 14.85
CA SER A 262 -33.72 -19.16 15.32
C SER A 262 -32.63 -18.73 14.33
N ASN A 263 -32.10 -19.68 13.55
CA ASN A 263 -31.07 -19.45 12.56
C ASN A 263 -31.52 -19.91 11.16
N MET A 264 -31.69 -18.94 10.26
CA MET A 264 -32.05 -19.13 8.84
C MET A 264 -30.92 -18.70 7.89
N SER A 265 -29.69 -18.51 8.39
CA SER A 265 -28.59 -18.03 7.57
C SER A 265 -28.33 -18.96 6.38
N GLN A 266 -28.08 -18.39 5.21
CA GLN A 266 -27.75 -19.09 3.96
C GLN A 266 -28.84 -20.06 3.46
N MET A 267 -30.06 -20.04 3.99
CA MET A 267 -31.07 -21.08 3.72
C MET A 267 -31.31 -21.33 2.23
N PHE A 268 -31.31 -20.27 1.40
CA PHE A 268 -31.46 -20.32 -0.06
C PHE A 268 -30.29 -19.65 -0.80
N GLN A 269 -29.12 -19.55 -0.16
CA GLN A 269 -27.94 -18.93 -0.78
C GLN A 269 -27.59 -19.66 -2.07
N GLY A 270 -27.57 -18.99 -3.22
CA GLY A 270 -27.24 -19.55 -4.52
C GLY A 270 -28.26 -20.57 -5.05
N SER A 271 -29.46 -20.66 -4.47
CA SER A 271 -30.59 -21.40 -5.04
C SER A 271 -31.19 -20.63 -6.22
N THR A 272 -30.46 -20.60 -7.35
CA THR A 272 -30.69 -19.65 -8.44
C THR A 272 -32.08 -19.71 -9.09
N LEU A 273 -32.78 -20.85 -9.08
CA LEU A 273 -34.15 -20.97 -9.60
C LEU A 273 -35.26 -20.75 -8.56
N PHE A 274 -34.92 -20.67 -7.27
CA PHE A 274 -35.92 -20.61 -6.21
C PHE A 274 -36.73 -19.30 -6.25
N ASN A 275 -38.04 -19.39 -6.48
CA ASN A 275 -38.92 -18.22 -6.54
C ASN A 275 -40.34 -18.51 -5.99
N GLN A 276 -40.40 -19.13 -4.81
CA GLN A 276 -41.67 -19.61 -4.22
C GLN A 276 -42.16 -18.72 -3.07
N PRO A 277 -43.49 -18.61 -2.85
CA PRO A 277 -44.03 -17.70 -1.86
C PRO A 277 -43.68 -18.12 -0.43
N LEU A 278 -43.08 -17.19 0.34
CA LEU A 278 -42.71 -17.39 1.75
C LEU A 278 -43.39 -16.40 2.71
N ASN A 279 -44.26 -15.53 2.21
CA ASN A 279 -44.88 -14.45 2.99
C ASN A 279 -45.78 -14.94 4.14
N SER A 280 -46.16 -16.23 4.16
CA SER A 280 -46.94 -16.84 5.24
C SER A 280 -46.10 -17.30 6.43
N TRP A 281 -44.77 -17.30 6.31
CA TRP A 281 -43.88 -17.76 7.38
C TRP A 281 -43.90 -16.82 8.58
N ASN A 282 -44.00 -17.40 9.77
CA ASN A 282 -43.75 -16.69 11.01
C ASN A 282 -42.25 -16.77 11.36
N VAL A 283 -41.50 -15.72 11.02
CA VAL A 283 -40.04 -15.62 11.28
C VAL A 283 -39.70 -14.90 12.58
N SER A 284 -40.68 -14.66 13.48
CA SER A 284 -40.48 -13.84 14.67
C SER A 284 -39.43 -14.37 15.67
N SER A 285 -39.07 -15.64 15.61
CA SER A 285 -38.00 -16.22 16.45
C SER A 285 -36.61 -16.14 15.82
N ALA A 286 -36.51 -15.76 14.54
CA ALA A 286 -35.24 -15.72 13.82
C ALA A 286 -34.40 -14.52 14.30
N THR A 287 -33.20 -14.80 14.81
CA THR A 287 -32.23 -13.77 15.23
C THR A 287 -31.11 -13.58 14.22
N ILE A 288 -30.86 -14.60 13.38
CA ILE A 288 -29.77 -14.63 12.39
C ILE A 288 -30.34 -15.00 11.01
N MET A 289 -30.20 -14.08 10.04
CA MET A 289 -30.71 -14.22 8.66
C MET A 289 -29.66 -13.87 7.59
N HIS A 290 -28.36 -13.93 7.93
CA HIS A 290 -27.27 -13.62 7.01
C HIS A 290 -27.35 -14.42 5.70
N SER A 291 -27.09 -13.78 4.57
CA SER A 291 -26.98 -14.43 3.26
C SER A 291 -28.19 -15.31 2.86
N MET A 292 -29.37 -15.12 3.46
CA MET A 292 -30.49 -16.06 3.29
C MET A 292 -30.88 -16.24 1.81
N PHE A 293 -30.87 -15.18 1.02
CA PHE A 293 -31.15 -15.15 -0.41
C PHE A 293 -29.96 -14.65 -1.23
N GLU A 294 -28.75 -14.68 -0.68
CA GLU A 294 -27.55 -14.27 -1.42
C GLU A 294 -27.41 -15.12 -2.69
N ASN A 295 -27.20 -14.52 -3.86
CA ASN A 295 -27.14 -15.19 -5.17
C ASN A 295 -28.41 -16.00 -5.56
N ALA A 296 -29.55 -15.80 -4.90
CA ALA A 296 -30.83 -16.37 -5.30
C ALA A 296 -31.45 -15.57 -6.46
N THR A 297 -30.82 -15.65 -7.64
CA THR A 297 -31.02 -14.69 -8.74
C THR A 297 -32.46 -14.61 -9.26
N SER A 298 -33.26 -15.67 -9.18
CA SER A 298 -34.68 -15.67 -9.59
C SER A 298 -35.66 -15.20 -8.51
N PHE A 299 -35.22 -15.06 -7.26
CA PHE A 299 -36.11 -14.81 -6.13
C PHE A 299 -36.70 -13.40 -6.18
N ASN A 300 -38.03 -13.30 -6.25
CA ASN A 300 -38.76 -12.02 -6.28
C ASN A 300 -40.17 -12.17 -5.67
N GLN A 301 -40.27 -12.76 -4.47
CA GLN A 301 -41.54 -13.01 -3.79
C GLN A 301 -41.76 -12.07 -2.60
N PRO A 302 -43.00 -11.68 -2.29
CA PRO A 302 -43.27 -10.74 -1.20
C PRO A 302 -42.88 -11.33 0.15
N LEU A 303 -42.26 -10.49 0.99
CA LEU A 303 -41.84 -10.82 2.37
C LEU A 303 -42.36 -9.80 3.40
N ASN A 304 -43.27 -8.92 3.00
CA ASN A 304 -43.76 -7.82 3.80
C ASN A 304 -44.52 -8.27 5.08
N ASN A 305 -44.99 -9.50 5.18
CA ASN A 305 -45.67 -9.98 6.40
C ASN A 305 -44.70 -10.50 7.47
N TRP A 306 -43.40 -10.57 7.17
CA TRP A 306 -42.41 -11.07 8.10
C TRP A 306 -42.21 -10.12 9.28
N ASN A 307 -42.27 -10.65 10.49
CA ASN A 307 -41.86 -9.94 11.70
C ASN A 307 -40.38 -10.20 11.96
N VAL A 308 -39.52 -9.28 11.54
CA VAL A 308 -38.06 -9.35 11.71
C VAL A 308 -37.56 -8.61 12.96
N SER A 309 -38.45 -8.24 13.89
CA SER A 309 -38.08 -7.41 15.06
C SER A 309 -37.05 -8.05 16.00
N ASN A 310 -36.83 -9.36 15.95
CA ASN A 310 -35.79 -10.05 16.72
C ASN A 310 -34.50 -10.29 15.93
N ALA A 311 -34.43 -9.91 14.65
CA ALA A 311 -33.25 -10.08 13.83
C ALA A 311 -32.14 -9.11 14.28
N ILE A 312 -30.95 -9.66 14.53
CA ILE A 312 -29.74 -8.89 14.91
C ILE A 312 -28.79 -8.81 13.71
N GLY A 313 -28.65 -9.92 12.98
CA GLY A 313 -27.74 -10.05 11.85
C GLY A 313 -28.46 -10.32 10.54
N MET A 314 -28.36 -9.37 9.60
CA MET A 314 -28.99 -9.46 8.27
C MET A 314 -28.01 -9.20 7.11
N SER A 315 -26.70 -9.11 7.39
CA SER A 315 -25.70 -8.90 6.34
C SER A 315 -25.88 -9.83 5.15
N ARG A 316 -25.71 -9.30 3.94
CA ARG A 316 -25.82 -10.04 2.66
C ARG A 316 -27.17 -10.69 2.38
N MET A 317 -28.25 -10.33 3.09
CA MET A 317 -29.54 -11.03 2.99
C MET A 317 -30.05 -11.22 1.55
N PHE A 318 -29.89 -10.19 0.70
CA PHE A 318 -30.26 -10.20 -0.72
C PHE A 318 -29.08 -9.87 -1.64
N ALA A 319 -27.84 -10.09 -1.20
CA ALA A 319 -26.66 -9.83 -2.02
C ALA A 319 -26.74 -10.66 -3.32
N ASP A 320 -26.55 -10.06 -4.49
CA ASP A 320 -26.67 -10.68 -5.82
C ASP A 320 -28.02 -11.35 -6.09
N ALA A 321 -29.08 -11.01 -5.36
CA ALA A 321 -30.45 -11.39 -5.68
C ALA A 321 -30.98 -10.49 -6.82
N ILE A 322 -30.43 -10.67 -8.02
CA ILE A 322 -30.56 -9.77 -9.19
C ILE A 322 -32.01 -9.32 -9.46
N ASN A 323 -33.00 -10.21 -9.34
CA ASN A 323 -34.40 -9.93 -9.64
C ASN A 323 -35.23 -9.46 -8.42
N PHE A 324 -34.67 -9.42 -7.21
CA PHE A 324 -35.42 -9.07 -6.01
C PHE A 324 -35.83 -7.59 -6.05
N ASN A 325 -37.14 -7.33 -6.06
CA ASN A 325 -37.70 -5.98 -6.08
C ASN A 325 -39.03 -5.92 -5.32
N GLN A 326 -39.07 -6.51 -4.11
CA GLN A 326 -40.29 -6.60 -3.31
C GLN A 326 -40.27 -5.61 -2.15
N ASN A 327 -41.45 -5.06 -1.85
CA ASN A 327 -41.58 -4.04 -0.83
C ASN A 327 -41.45 -4.65 0.57
N ILE A 328 -40.50 -4.13 1.35
CA ILE A 328 -40.20 -4.53 2.74
C ILE A 328 -40.14 -3.31 3.68
N HIS A 329 -40.77 -2.18 3.30
CA HIS A 329 -40.77 -0.93 4.07
C HIS A 329 -41.32 -1.06 5.51
N ASN A 330 -42.13 -2.09 5.76
CA ASN A 330 -42.82 -2.30 7.04
C ASN A 330 -42.06 -3.24 7.99
N TRP A 331 -40.88 -3.71 7.60
CA TRP A 331 -40.00 -4.45 8.50
C TRP A 331 -39.53 -3.58 9.66
N ASN A 332 -39.62 -4.12 10.87
CA ASN A 332 -39.02 -3.50 12.05
C ASN A 332 -37.56 -3.97 12.19
N VAL A 333 -36.63 -3.16 11.70
CA VAL A 333 -35.17 -3.44 11.73
C VAL A 333 -34.44 -2.79 12.91
N SER A 334 -35.17 -2.30 13.92
CA SER A 334 -34.59 -1.53 15.04
C SER A 334 -33.58 -2.30 15.90
N ASN A 335 -33.55 -3.63 15.84
CA ASN A 335 -32.57 -4.46 16.57
C ASN A 335 -31.38 -4.92 15.70
N VAL A 336 -31.35 -4.54 14.42
CA VAL A 336 -30.28 -4.95 13.50
C VAL A 336 -29.05 -4.09 13.73
N LEU A 337 -27.90 -4.73 13.96
CA LEU A 337 -26.62 -4.06 14.17
C LEU A 337 -25.76 -4.01 12.90
N TYR A 338 -25.86 -5.05 12.06
CA TYR A 338 -25.05 -5.24 10.87
C TYR A 338 -25.92 -5.31 9.61
N MET A 339 -25.82 -4.28 8.76
CA MET A 339 -26.55 -4.15 7.49
C MET A 339 -25.63 -4.18 6.25
N SER A 340 -24.38 -4.62 6.43
CA SER A 340 -23.44 -4.75 5.32
C SER A 340 -24.00 -5.59 4.18
N GLU A 341 -23.86 -5.07 2.96
CA GLU A 341 -24.16 -5.79 1.71
C GLU A 341 -25.60 -6.30 1.57
N ILE A 342 -26.60 -5.80 2.32
CA ILE A 342 -27.97 -6.35 2.26
C ILE A 342 -28.51 -6.41 0.83
N PHE A 343 -28.31 -5.36 0.02
CA PHE A 343 -28.77 -5.26 -1.36
C PHE A 343 -27.62 -5.16 -2.38
N LYS A 344 -26.39 -5.54 -1.99
CA LYS A 344 -25.26 -5.54 -2.92
C LYS A 344 -25.60 -6.36 -4.17
N GLY A 345 -25.38 -5.86 -5.37
CA GLY A 345 -25.68 -6.58 -6.62
C GLY A 345 -27.16 -6.89 -6.86
N ALA A 346 -28.09 -6.39 -6.03
CA ALA A 346 -29.53 -6.53 -6.24
C ALA A 346 -30.01 -5.54 -7.31
N ILE A 347 -29.60 -5.78 -8.56
CA ILE A 347 -29.76 -4.88 -9.72
C ILE A 347 -31.18 -4.32 -9.86
N SER A 348 -32.20 -5.16 -9.65
CA SER A 348 -33.61 -4.79 -9.82
C SER A 348 -34.22 -4.05 -8.62
N TYR A 349 -33.54 -4.00 -7.48
CA TYR A 349 -34.12 -3.51 -6.23
C TYR A 349 -34.35 -2.00 -6.29
N ASN A 350 -35.61 -1.59 -6.22
CA ASN A 350 -36.01 -0.19 -6.19
C ASN A 350 -37.33 -0.04 -5.42
N GLN A 351 -37.27 -0.20 -4.09
CA GLN A 351 -38.43 -0.11 -3.20
C GLN A 351 -38.16 0.86 -2.03
N PRO A 352 -39.21 1.46 -1.43
CA PRO A 352 -39.05 2.42 -0.35
C PRO A 352 -38.52 1.77 0.94
N LEU A 353 -37.51 2.42 1.55
CA LEU A 353 -36.90 2.01 2.82
C LEU A 353 -36.87 3.12 3.88
N ASN A 354 -37.38 4.30 3.56
CA ASN A 354 -37.30 5.49 4.43
C ASN A 354 -37.96 5.33 5.81
N ASN A 355 -38.80 4.31 6.01
CA ASN A 355 -39.47 4.05 7.29
C ASN A 355 -38.68 3.10 8.21
N TRP A 356 -37.55 2.56 7.75
CA TRP A 356 -36.70 1.71 8.57
C TRP A 356 -36.05 2.53 9.70
N ASN A 357 -36.15 2.02 10.92
CA ASN A 357 -35.40 2.56 12.05
C ASN A 357 -34.01 1.92 12.07
N VAL A 358 -33.00 2.64 11.59
CA VAL A 358 -31.60 2.21 11.51
C VAL A 358 -30.71 2.78 12.63
N SER A 359 -31.31 3.39 13.66
CA SER A 359 -30.56 4.07 14.74
C SER A 359 -29.60 3.17 15.53
N ASN A 360 -29.75 1.84 15.50
CA ASN A 360 -28.82 0.91 16.17
C ASN A 360 -27.78 0.30 15.21
N VAL A 361 -27.79 0.66 13.93
CA VAL A 361 -26.88 0.10 12.92
C VAL A 361 -25.50 0.73 13.10
N ILE A 362 -24.48 -0.11 13.15
CA ILE A 362 -23.07 0.32 13.32
C ILE A 362 -22.31 0.25 11.99
N ASN A 363 -22.70 -0.67 11.09
CA ASN A 363 -22.01 -0.89 9.82
C ASN A 363 -23.02 -0.98 8.66
N MET A 364 -22.80 -0.13 7.64
CA MET A 364 -23.58 -0.03 6.40
C MET A 364 -22.73 -0.28 5.15
N ASP A 365 -21.58 -0.95 5.29
CA ASP A 365 -20.65 -1.15 4.18
C ASP A 365 -21.34 -1.85 3.02
N GLN A 366 -21.19 -1.28 1.82
CA GLN A 366 -21.67 -1.84 0.56
C GLN A 366 -23.16 -2.18 0.52
N MET A 367 -23.98 -1.58 1.38
CA MET A 367 -25.39 -1.94 1.53
C MET A 367 -26.16 -1.92 0.20
N PHE A 368 -25.87 -0.96 -0.68
CA PHE A 368 -26.46 -0.80 -2.02
C PHE A 368 -25.42 -0.88 -3.15
N ASP A 369 -24.24 -1.45 -2.90
CA ASP A 369 -23.20 -1.56 -3.93
C ASP A 369 -23.73 -2.33 -5.15
N GLY A 370 -23.77 -1.73 -6.34
CA GLY A 370 -24.30 -2.38 -7.55
C GLY A 370 -25.82 -2.58 -7.56
N ALA A 371 -26.57 -1.96 -6.64
CA ALA A 371 -28.03 -1.87 -6.72
C ALA A 371 -28.44 -0.83 -7.78
N ILE A 372 -28.16 -1.15 -9.05
CA ILE A 372 -28.19 -0.23 -10.21
C ILE A 372 -29.46 0.62 -10.29
N LEU A 373 -30.64 0.05 -10.02
CA LEU A 373 -31.94 0.75 -10.15
C LEU A 373 -32.41 1.45 -8.87
N PHE A 374 -31.70 1.31 -7.75
CA PHE A 374 -32.16 1.85 -6.47
C PHE A 374 -32.13 3.39 -6.47
N ASN A 375 -33.30 4.01 -6.30
CA ASN A 375 -33.43 5.46 -6.24
C ASN A 375 -34.64 5.90 -5.39
N HIS A 376 -34.62 5.56 -4.09
CA HIS A 376 -35.67 5.92 -3.14
C HIS A 376 -35.13 6.72 -1.95
N PRO A 377 -35.93 7.65 -1.38
CA PRO A 377 -35.49 8.49 -0.27
C PRO A 377 -35.03 7.68 0.94
N LEU A 378 -33.94 8.13 1.56
CA LEU A 378 -33.37 7.60 2.81
C LEU A 378 -33.17 8.71 3.86
N ASN A 379 -33.72 9.90 3.61
CA ASN A 379 -33.53 11.10 4.42
C ASN A 379 -34.12 10.99 5.85
N ASN A 380 -34.93 9.98 6.17
CA ASN A 380 -35.44 9.78 7.54
C ASN A 380 -34.57 8.85 8.39
N TRP A 381 -33.50 8.31 7.82
CA TRP A 381 -32.59 7.43 8.55
C TRP A 381 -31.77 8.20 9.57
N ASP A 382 -31.75 7.68 10.80
CA ASP A 382 -30.82 8.09 11.84
C ASP A 382 -29.57 7.23 11.74
N VAL A 383 -28.51 7.77 11.13
CA VAL A 383 -27.23 7.09 10.93
C VAL A 383 -26.18 7.49 11.96
N SER A 384 -26.59 8.17 13.04
CA SER A 384 -25.67 8.71 14.05
C SER A 384 -24.82 7.64 14.76
N ASN A 385 -25.21 6.36 14.76
CA ASN A 385 -24.41 5.27 15.33
C ASN A 385 -23.53 4.51 14.31
N VAL A 386 -23.58 4.88 13.03
CA VAL A 386 -22.81 4.23 11.97
C VAL A 386 -21.35 4.66 12.07
N SER A 387 -20.43 3.69 12.17
CA SER A 387 -18.99 3.96 12.15
C SER A 387 -18.37 3.78 10.76
N SER A 388 -19.00 2.99 9.90
CA SER A 388 -18.47 2.65 8.56
C SER A 388 -19.60 2.57 7.52
N MET A 389 -19.38 3.24 6.40
CA MET A 389 -20.28 3.26 5.23
C MET A 389 -19.50 3.07 3.92
N VAL A 390 -18.42 2.31 3.96
CA VAL A 390 -17.52 2.05 2.83
C VAL A 390 -18.30 1.44 1.68
N GLY A 391 -18.21 2.04 0.49
CA GLY A 391 -18.86 1.54 -0.71
C GLY A 391 -20.39 1.49 -0.66
N MET A 392 -21.05 2.16 0.30
CA MET A 392 -22.50 2.02 0.52
C MET A 392 -23.34 2.17 -0.75
N PHE A 393 -22.98 3.10 -1.64
CA PHE A 393 -23.63 3.36 -2.93
C PHE A 393 -22.67 3.18 -4.13
N ALA A 394 -21.57 2.43 -3.96
CA ALA A 394 -20.68 2.13 -5.07
C ALA A 394 -21.47 1.46 -6.21
N ASN A 395 -21.24 1.82 -7.47
CA ASN A 395 -21.94 1.26 -8.63
C ASN A 395 -23.50 1.39 -8.61
N ALA A 396 -24.10 2.11 -7.65
CA ALA A 396 -25.53 2.38 -7.59
C ALA A 396 -25.90 3.52 -8.55
N THR A 397 -25.78 3.27 -9.85
CA THR A 397 -25.77 4.31 -10.89
C THR A 397 -27.04 5.15 -10.99
N SER A 398 -28.19 4.67 -10.53
CA SER A 398 -29.45 5.45 -10.50
C SER A 398 -29.68 6.24 -9.22
N PHE A 399 -28.89 6.02 -8.16
CA PHE A 399 -29.14 6.65 -6.86
C PHE A 399 -28.90 8.16 -6.97
N ASN A 400 -29.94 8.95 -6.72
CA ASN A 400 -29.88 10.40 -6.71
C ASN A 400 -30.95 10.96 -5.75
N GLN A 401 -30.72 10.76 -4.46
CA GLN A 401 -31.62 11.20 -3.39
C GLN A 401 -30.88 12.09 -2.40
N ASN A 402 -31.59 13.03 -1.80
CA ASN A 402 -31.03 13.92 -0.80
C ASN A 402 -30.81 13.16 0.53
N ILE A 403 -29.56 13.18 1.01
CA ILE A 403 -29.10 12.60 2.29
C ILE A 403 -28.26 13.60 3.10
N ASP A 404 -28.30 14.89 2.74
CA ASP A 404 -27.54 15.96 3.38
C ASP A 404 -27.87 16.12 4.87
N ASN A 405 -29.04 15.64 5.30
CA ASN A 405 -29.51 15.73 6.67
C ASN A 405 -29.06 14.58 7.59
N TRP A 406 -28.24 13.67 7.09
CA TRP A 406 -27.66 12.58 7.90
C TRP A 406 -26.62 13.12 8.89
N ASP A 407 -26.69 12.64 10.12
CA ASP A 407 -25.63 12.84 11.12
C ASP A 407 -24.55 11.77 10.92
N VAL A 408 -23.47 12.15 10.23
CA VAL A 408 -22.33 11.26 9.94
C VAL A 408 -21.15 11.47 10.90
N SER A 409 -21.37 12.18 12.01
CA SER A 409 -20.29 12.58 12.93
C SER A 409 -19.54 11.40 13.57
N ASN A 410 -20.13 10.21 13.66
CA ASN A 410 -19.46 9.02 14.19
C ASN A 410 -18.76 8.15 13.12
N VAL A 411 -18.81 8.55 11.85
CA VAL A 411 -18.26 7.76 10.74
C VAL A 411 -16.76 7.99 10.65
N THR A 412 -16.01 6.90 10.62
CA THR A 412 -14.54 6.93 10.47
C THR A 412 -14.09 6.52 9.08
N ALA A 413 -14.91 5.77 8.34
CA ALA A 413 -14.56 5.28 7.00
C ALA A 413 -15.73 5.45 6.00
N MET A 414 -15.45 6.18 4.92
CA MET A 414 -16.31 6.34 3.73
C MET A 414 -15.67 5.76 2.47
N GLY A 415 -14.37 5.44 2.55
CA GLY A 415 -13.55 4.89 1.50
C GLY A 415 -12.80 3.64 1.90
N SER A 416 -12.02 3.12 0.97
CA SER A 416 -11.09 2.00 1.20
C SER A 416 -9.93 2.05 0.23
N ARG A 417 -8.91 1.23 0.46
CA ARG A 417 -7.80 1.10 -0.48
C ARG A 417 -8.32 0.60 -1.82
N TYR A 418 -7.83 1.20 -2.90
CA TYR A 418 -8.10 0.73 -4.25
C TYR A 418 -7.36 -0.60 -4.47
N GLU A 419 -8.10 -1.71 -4.41
CA GLU A 419 -7.56 -3.03 -4.77
C GLU A 419 -8.04 -3.39 -6.18
N PHE A 420 -7.10 -3.49 -7.13
CA PHE A 420 -7.34 -3.83 -8.54
C PHE A 420 -7.97 -5.23 -8.76
N LEU A 421 -8.13 -6.03 -7.71
CA LEU A 421 -8.82 -7.31 -7.84
C LEU A 421 -10.25 -7.00 -8.29
N ILE A 422 -10.63 -7.56 -9.44
CA ILE A 422 -11.94 -7.48 -10.11
C ILE A 422 -13.11 -8.03 -9.24
N ASN A 423 -12.85 -8.29 -7.95
CA ASN A 423 -13.73 -8.76 -6.89
C ASN A 423 -13.33 -8.18 -5.52
N SER A 424 -12.60 -7.05 -5.44
CA SER A 424 -12.30 -6.46 -4.13
C SER A 424 -13.61 -5.93 -3.52
N PRO A 425 -13.98 -6.39 -2.32
CA PRO A 425 -15.23 -6.02 -1.66
C PRO A 425 -15.13 -4.65 -0.98
N TYR A 426 -14.24 -3.75 -1.42
CA TYR A 426 -14.07 -2.44 -0.81
C TYR A 426 -13.85 -1.37 -1.90
N GLY A 427 -14.71 -0.34 -1.90
CA GLY A 427 -14.66 0.81 -2.80
C GLY A 427 -15.19 2.06 -2.09
N GLY A 428 -15.09 3.22 -2.73
CA GLY A 428 -15.59 4.47 -2.15
C GLY A 428 -17.11 4.55 -2.10
N MET A 429 -17.66 5.25 -1.12
CA MET A 429 -19.12 5.35 -0.88
C MET A 429 -19.94 5.62 -2.14
N PHE A 430 -19.47 6.48 -3.04
CA PHE A 430 -20.10 6.87 -4.31
C PHE A 430 -19.26 6.50 -5.54
N GLN A 431 -18.35 5.53 -5.42
CA GLN A 431 -17.55 5.09 -6.55
C GLN A 431 -18.44 4.66 -7.73
N ASN A 432 -18.13 5.10 -8.95
CA ASN A 432 -18.93 4.86 -10.16
C ASN A 432 -20.39 5.36 -10.08
N ALA A 433 -20.74 6.23 -9.13
CA ALA A 433 -22.08 6.80 -9.05
C ALA A 433 -22.29 7.84 -10.18
N THR A 434 -23.08 7.47 -11.19
CA THR A 434 -23.26 8.33 -12.38
C THR A 434 -24.44 9.31 -12.28
N SER A 435 -25.31 9.20 -11.28
CA SER A 435 -26.49 10.08 -11.14
C SER A 435 -26.48 10.97 -9.90
N PHE A 436 -25.73 10.60 -8.85
CA PHE A 436 -25.78 11.30 -7.57
C PHE A 436 -25.20 12.72 -7.69
N ASN A 437 -26.04 13.73 -7.40
CA ASN A 437 -25.62 15.14 -7.41
C ASN A 437 -26.46 15.96 -6.41
N HIS A 438 -26.50 15.52 -5.15
CA HIS A 438 -27.18 16.22 -4.06
C HIS A 438 -26.18 16.78 -3.03
N PRO A 439 -26.54 17.88 -2.33
CA PRO A 439 -25.65 18.47 -1.33
C PRO A 439 -25.24 17.47 -0.25
N LEU A 440 -24.02 17.64 0.24
CA LEU A 440 -23.46 16.91 1.39
C LEU A 440 -22.76 17.87 2.36
N ASN A 441 -22.97 19.17 2.20
CA ASN A 441 -22.26 20.20 2.94
C ASN A 441 -22.67 20.20 4.43
N ASN A 442 -23.83 19.69 4.81
CA ASN A 442 -24.22 19.64 6.23
C ASN A 442 -23.59 18.46 7.01
N TRP A 443 -22.80 17.60 6.34
CA TRP A 443 -22.12 16.49 6.98
C TRP A 443 -20.94 16.95 7.84
N ASP A 444 -20.94 16.54 9.12
CA ASP A 444 -19.76 16.61 9.98
C ASP A 444 -18.85 15.41 9.70
N VAL A 445 -17.86 15.63 8.85
CA VAL A 445 -16.89 14.59 8.46
C VAL A 445 -15.60 14.63 9.29
N SER A 446 -15.58 15.37 10.41
CA SER A 446 -14.37 15.60 11.19
C SER A 446 -13.76 14.32 11.78
N ASN A 447 -14.51 13.23 11.92
CA ASN A 447 -14.01 11.94 12.40
C ASN A 447 -13.61 10.97 11.26
N VAL A 448 -13.78 11.34 9.98
CA VAL A 448 -13.46 10.48 8.84
C VAL A 448 -11.95 10.45 8.60
N THR A 449 -11.36 9.26 8.73
CA THR A 449 -9.92 9.03 8.50
C THR A 449 -9.63 8.53 7.08
N ASP A 450 -10.60 7.87 6.43
CA ASP A 450 -10.46 7.25 5.10
C ASP A 450 -11.57 7.71 4.14
N PHE A 451 -11.16 8.53 3.16
CA PHE A 451 -11.96 9.01 2.02
C PHE A 451 -11.56 8.33 0.70
N GLY A 452 -10.70 7.30 0.75
CA GLY A 452 -10.17 6.61 -0.42
C GLY A 452 -11.28 6.22 -1.42
N CYS A 453 -11.11 6.62 -2.67
CA CYS A 453 -12.05 6.37 -3.76
C CYS A 453 -13.48 6.93 -3.59
N MET A 454 -13.81 7.74 -2.57
CA MET A 454 -15.19 8.09 -2.22
C MET A 454 -16.06 8.50 -3.41
N PHE A 455 -15.55 9.33 -4.31
CA PHE A 455 -16.21 9.79 -5.55
C PHE A 455 -15.44 9.37 -6.81
N ASN A 456 -14.64 8.30 -6.73
CA ASN A 456 -13.89 7.80 -7.88
C ASN A 456 -14.86 7.46 -9.03
N ASN A 457 -14.65 8.06 -10.20
CA ASN A 457 -15.50 7.92 -11.38
C ASN A 457 -16.99 8.28 -11.14
N ALA A 458 -17.28 9.16 -10.16
CA ALA A 458 -18.61 9.69 -9.92
C ALA A 458 -18.93 10.83 -10.91
N THR A 459 -19.39 10.48 -12.10
CA THR A 459 -19.43 11.39 -13.25
C THR A 459 -20.42 12.55 -13.18
N SER A 460 -21.36 12.56 -12.22
CA SER A 460 -22.36 13.64 -12.06
C SER A 460 -22.16 14.53 -10.84
N PHE A 461 -21.33 14.12 -9.87
CA PHE A 461 -21.22 14.83 -8.61
C PHE A 461 -20.47 16.16 -8.77
N ASN A 462 -21.13 17.27 -8.42
CA ASN A 462 -20.55 18.61 -8.47
C ASN A 462 -21.23 19.55 -7.46
N GLN A 463 -21.26 19.14 -6.18
CA GLN A 463 -21.87 19.92 -5.10
C GLN A 463 -20.80 20.48 -4.15
N PRO A 464 -21.03 21.66 -3.54
CA PRO A 464 -20.04 22.30 -2.69
C PRO A 464 -19.72 21.45 -1.45
N LEU A 465 -18.43 21.35 -1.14
CA LEU A 465 -17.89 20.65 0.03
C LEU A 465 -16.98 21.56 0.90
N ASN A 466 -17.04 22.88 0.66
CA ASN A 466 -16.11 23.87 1.21
C ASN A 466 -16.19 24.09 2.73
N ASN A 467 -17.11 23.42 3.44
CA ASN A 467 -17.26 23.50 4.89
C ASN A 467 -16.93 22.18 5.60
N TRP A 468 -16.47 21.18 4.86
CA TRP A 468 -15.98 19.93 5.45
C TRP A 468 -14.68 20.17 6.23
N ILE A 469 -14.58 19.55 7.40
CA ILE A 469 -13.38 19.54 8.23
C ILE A 469 -12.69 18.20 8.00
N VAL A 470 -11.59 18.20 7.25
CA VAL A 470 -10.85 16.99 6.83
C VAL A 470 -9.52 16.80 7.57
N THR A 471 -9.36 17.48 8.72
CA THR A 471 -8.09 17.54 9.44
C THR A 471 -7.62 16.20 10.01
N ASN A 472 -8.52 15.23 10.19
CA ASN A 472 -8.22 13.89 10.69
C ASN A 472 -8.06 12.85 9.57
N SER A 473 -8.12 13.27 8.31
CA SER A 473 -8.07 12.35 7.18
C SER A 473 -6.64 12.00 6.81
N ASP A 474 -6.32 10.72 6.90
CA ASP A 474 -5.00 10.19 6.54
C ASP A 474 -4.97 9.66 5.11
N ARG A 475 -6.13 9.32 4.53
CA ARG A 475 -6.22 8.66 3.22
C ARG A 475 -7.27 9.30 2.32
N MET A 476 -6.81 9.85 1.20
CA MET A 476 -7.62 10.56 0.20
C MET A 476 -7.30 10.11 -1.23
N GLU A 477 -6.55 9.01 -1.40
CA GLU A 477 -6.21 8.49 -2.73
C GLU A 477 -7.46 8.24 -3.59
N ALA A 478 -7.40 8.59 -4.87
CA ALA A 478 -8.48 8.45 -5.84
C ALA A 478 -9.84 9.07 -5.46
N MET A 479 -9.94 9.90 -4.41
CA MET A 479 -11.24 10.40 -3.91
C MET A 479 -12.07 11.04 -5.02
N PHE A 480 -11.49 11.86 -5.88
CA PHE A 480 -12.14 12.50 -7.04
C PHE A 480 -11.57 12.06 -8.39
N ALA A 481 -10.75 11.01 -8.43
CA ALA A 481 -10.19 10.54 -9.68
C ALA A 481 -11.30 10.15 -10.66
N PHE A 482 -11.22 10.63 -11.90
CA PHE A 482 -12.21 10.45 -12.97
C PHE A 482 -13.61 11.02 -12.67
N ALA A 483 -13.77 11.86 -11.64
CA ALA A 483 -15.02 12.57 -11.37
C ALA A 483 -15.22 13.71 -12.39
N SER A 484 -15.68 13.36 -13.58
CA SER A 484 -15.71 14.22 -14.77
C SER A 484 -16.67 15.42 -14.74
N SER A 485 -17.45 15.59 -13.66
CA SER A 485 -18.22 16.82 -13.41
C SER A 485 -17.72 17.62 -12.22
N PHE A 486 -16.81 17.08 -11.40
CA PHE A 486 -16.40 17.71 -10.15
C PHE A 486 -15.53 18.94 -10.43
N ASN A 487 -16.05 20.12 -10.11
CA ASN A 487 -15.37 21.41 -10.25
C ASN A 487 -15.76 22.35 -9.10
N GLN A 488 -15.32 22.02 -7.88
CA GLN A 488 -15.64 22.78 -6.67
C GLN A 488 -14.38 23.32 -5.99
N ASP A 489 -14.53 24.46 -5.33
CA ASP A 489 -13.46 25.08 -4.56
C ASP A 489 -13.23 24.32 -3.24
N ILE A 490 -12.14 23.55 -3.19
CA ILE A 490 -11.67 22.80 -2.01
C ILE A 490 -10.47 23.45 -1.32
N SER A 491 -10.12 24.70 -1.69
CA SER A 491 -8.94 25.39 -1.13
C SER A 491 -9.05 25.73 0.36
N SER A 492 -10.27 25.69 0.91
CA SER A 492 -10.56 25.91 2.33
C SER A 492 -10.27 24.70 3.23
N TRP A 493 -10.01 23.53 2.64
CA TRP A 493 -9.71 22.31 3.41
C TRP A 493 -8.34 22.40 4.08
N VAL A 494 -8.30 22.04 5.36
CA VAL A 494 -7.07 21.89 6.14
C VAL A 494 -6.80 20.40 6.30
N PHE A 495 -5.65 19.93 5.81
CA PHE A 495 -5.33 18.51 5.78
C PHE A 495 -4.46 18.08 6.97
N SER A 496 -4.54 16.79 7.31
CA SER A 496 -3.62 16.13 8.24
C SER A 496 -2.17 16.22 7.72
N GLN A 497 -1.19 16.32 8.61
CA GLN A 497 0.23 16.20 8.23
C GLN A 497 0.56 14.81 7.64
N ASN A 498 -0.28 13.80 7.92
CA ASN A 498 -0.16 12.43 7.43
C ASN A 498 -0.99 12.12 6.16
N VAL A 499 -1.71 13.09 5.60
CA VAL A 499 -2.64 12.90 4.46
C VAL A 499 -2.01 12.28 3.20
N SER A 500 -2.42 11.09 2.77
CA SER A 500 -1.99 10.51 1.48
C SER A 500 -2.91 10.97 0.34
N PHE A 501 -2.34 11.58 -0.71
CA PHE A 501 -3.04 11.90 -1.97
C PHE A 501 -2.79 10.87 -3.07
N ASP A 502 -1.79 10.01 -2.87
CA ASP A 502 -1.24 9.04 -3.80
C ASP A 502 -1.24 7.62 -3.21
N ASN A 503 -0.71 6.67 -3.98
CA ASN A 503 -0.37 5.37 -3.47
C ASN A 503 0.96 5.41 -2.71
N ASP A 504 0.95 4.89 -1.48
CA ASP A 504 2.13 4.56 -0.66
C ASP A 504 3.00 3.46 -1.31
N HIS A 505 3.52 3.72 -2.53
CA HIS A 505 4.49 3.03 -3.41
C HIS A 505 4.49 1.48 -3.47
N LEU A 506 3.56 0.83 -2.79
CA LEU A 506 3.39 -0.60 -2.62
C LEU A 506 2.42 -1.16 -3.68
N TYR A 507 1.60 -0.29 -4.30
CA TYR A 507 0.62 -0.68 -5.33
C TYR A 507 0.53 0.37 -6.46
N PRO A 508 1.33 0.27 -7.53
CA PRO A 508 1.50 1.31 -8.57
C PRO A 508 0.30 1.55 -9.51
N SER A 509 -0.93 1.24 -9.10
CA SER A 509 -2.14 1.29 -9.95
C SER A 509 -3.32 2.08 -9.37
N THR A 510 -3.16 2.73 -8.22
CA THR A 510 -4.22 3.58 -7.63
C THR A 510 -4.08 5.01 -8.15
N PRO A 511 -5.13 5.59 -8.76
CA PRO A 511 -5.12 6.99 -9.18
C PRO A 511 -4.90 7.97 -8.01
N GLY A 512 -4.27 9.09 -8.26
CA GLY A 512 -4.14 10.18 -7.30
C GLY A 512 -5.47 10.88 -7.03
N PHE A 513 -5.45 11.74 -6.02
CA PHE A 513 -6.62 12.40 -5.43
C PHE A 513 -7.60 13.01 -6.46
N ILE A 514 -7.08 13.69 -7.49
CA ILE A 514 -7.87 14.52 -8.44
C ILE A 514 -7.64 14.17 -9.92
N LYS A 515 -6.95 13.07 -10.22
CA LYS A 515 -6.60 12.63 -11.58
C LYS A 515 -7.82 12.60 -12.51
N TYR A 516 -7.80 13.29 -13.64
CA TYR A 516 -8.90 13.37 -14.60
C TYR A 516 -10.26 13.80 -14.00
N SER A 517 -10.24 14.59 -12.92
CA SER A 517 -11.42 15.34 -12.48
C SER A 517 -11.66 16.53 -13.42
N ASN A 518 -12.77 17.26 -13.24
CA ASN A 518 -13.10 18.45 -14.03
C ASN A 518 -12.77 19.76 -13.28
N LEU A 519 -11.78 19.72 -12.39
CA LEU A 519 -11.34 20.90 -11.66
C LEU A 519 -10.73 21.89 -12.66
N ASP A 520 -11.42 23.02 -12.88
CA ASP A 520 -10.92 24.04 -13.79
C ASP A 520 -9.67 24.72 -13.25
N ASN A 521 -8.98 25.48 -14.10
CA ASN A 521 -7.75 26.17 -13.71
C ASN A 521 -7.95 27.10 -12.51
N VAL A 522 -9.12 27.75 -12.37
CA VAL A 522 -9.40 28.64 -11.23
C VAL A 522 -9.43 27.86 -9.91
N ASN A 523 -10.16 26.74 -9.86
CA ASN A 523 -10.27 25.96 -8.63
C ASN A 523 -9.00 25.13 -8.36
N TYR A 524 -8.34 24.62 -9.40
CA TYR A 524 -7.08 23.91 -9.27
C TYR A 524 -5.97 24.84 -8.76
N ASP A 525 -5.85 26.05 -9.30
CA ASP A 525 -4.83 27.01 -8.87
C ASP A 525 -5.05 27.49 -7.43
N LYS A 526 -6.30 27.66 -6.98
CA LYS A 526 -6.61 27.91 -5.56
C LYS A 526 -6.23 26.76 -4.66
N PHE A 527 -6.46 25.52 -5.12
CA PHE A 527 -6.05 24.32 -4.39
C PHE A 527 -4.53 24.25 -4.25
N LEU A 528 -3.77 24.45 -5.33
CA LEU A 528 -2.30 24.53 -5.29
C LEU A 528 -1.80 25.60 -4.31
N ALA A 529 -2.39 26.80 -4.34
CA ALA A 529 -2.03 27.88 -3.42
C ALA A 529 -2.31 27.51 -1.94
N SER A 530 -3.42 26.81 -1.68
CA SER A 530 -3.75 26.31 -0.33
C SER A 530 -2.71 25.30 0.15
N LEU A 531 -2.27 24.37 -0.70
CA LEU A 531 -1.25 23.39 -0.35
C LEU A 531 0.08 24.05 0.04
N VAL A 532 0.50 25.11 -0.68
CA VAL A 532 1.70 25.90 -0.34
C VAL A 532 1.58 26.48 1.07
N SER A 533 0.42 27.04 1.42
CA SER A 533 0.20 27.67 2.74
C SER A 533 0.24 26.68 3.91
N GLN A 534 -0.02 25.40 3.65
CA GLN A 534 -0.10 24.34 4.67
C GLN A 534 1.24 23.63 4.93
N ASN A 535 2.25 23.84 4.07
CA ASN A 535 3.61 23.31 4.23
C ASN A 535 3.66 21.80 4.55
N LEU A 536 2.93 20.99 3.76
CA LEU A 536 2.84 19.54 3.94
C LEU A 536 4.14 18.82 3.50
N PRO A 537 4.52 17.70 4.15
CA PRO A 537 5.87 17.10 4.10
C PRO A 537 6.25 16.30 2.82
N SER A 538 5.71 16.62 1.64
CA SER A 538 5.83 15.91 0.33
C SER A 538 4.79 14.80 0.10
N ARG A 539 4.14 14.87 -1.07
CA ARG A 539 3.05 14.02 -1.59
C ARG A 539 3.13 13.98 -3.13
N ASP A 540 2.80 12.86 -3.76
CA ASP A 540 2.40 12.83 -5.18
C ASP A 540 0.91 13.20 -5.30
N LEU A 541 0.59 14.08 -6.25
CA LEU A 541 -0.77 14.54 -6.50
C LEU A 541 -1.45 13.82 -7.68
N GLU A 542 -0.67 13.27 -8.61
CA GLU A 542 -1.09 12.68 -9.88
C GLU A 542 -2.21 13.48 -10.59
N ALA A 543 -1.88 14.69 -11.06
CA ALA A 543 -2.83 15.70 -11.53
C ALA A 543 -3.18 15.57 -13.03
N ASP A 544 -3.15 14.37 -13.61
CA ASP A 544 -3.40 14.18 -15.05
C ASP A 544 -4.70 14.80 -15.54
N GLY A 545 -4.62 15.51 -16.67
CA GLY A 545 -5.79 16.08 -17.35
C GLY A 545 -6.31 17.38 -16.74
N LEU A 546 -5.62 17.93 -15.74
CA LEU A 546 -5.89 19.26 -15.21
C LEU A 546 -5.03 20.33 -15.90
N GLU A 547 -5.50 21.57 -15.88
CA GLU A 547 -4.78 22.73 -16.41
C GLU A 547 -4.50 23.76 -15.31
N TYR A 548 -3.27 24.30 -15.25
CA TYR A 548 -2.89 25.34 -14.28
C TYR A 548 -2.50 26.67 -14.96
N CYS A 549 -2.64 27.77 -14.21
CA CYS A 549 -2.06 29.07 -14.55
C CYS A 549 -1.17 29.63 -13.44
N ASN A 550 -1.28 29.14 -12.20
CA ASN A 550 -0.46 29.61 -11.08
C ASN A 550 0.91 28.92 -11.06
N PHE A 551 1.81 29.39 -11.94
CA PHE A 551 3.18 28.87 -12.05
C PHE A 551 3.91 28.92 -10.71
N HIS A 552 3.73 29.99 -9.94
CA HIS A 552 4.44 30.19 -8.68
C HIS A 552 4.12 29.10 -7.65
N SER A 553 2.83 28.83 -7.40
CA SER A 553 2.43 27.83 -6.39
C SER A 553 2.84 26.42 -6.81
N ARG A 554 2.64 26.07 -8.08
CA ARG A 554 3.08 24.78 -8.63
C ARG A 554 4.61 24.61 -8.53
N HIS A 555 5.37 25.65 -8.90
CA HIS A 555 6.82 25.65 -8.82
C HIS A 555 7.33 25.53 -7.38
N ASN A 556 6.70 26.24 -6.44
CA ASN A 556 7.05 26.20 -5.02
C ASN A 556 6.80 24.79 -4.43
N LEU A 557 5.64 24.19 -4.73
CA LEU A 557 5.34 22.81 -4.33
C LEU A 557 6.41 21.82 -4.81
N ILE A 558 6.77 21.87 -6.09
CA ILE A 558 7.74 20.93 -6.67
C ILE A 558 9.16 21.19 -6.16
N ASN A 559 9.67 22.41 -6.33
CA ASN A 559 11.10 22.68 -6.17
C ASN A 559 11.51 22.99 -4.73
N ASN A 560 10.60 23.57 -3.94
CA ASN A 560 10.92 23.96 -2.56
C ASN A 560 10.35 22.98 -1.54
N LEU A 561 9.17 22.41 -1.81
CA LEU A 561 8.47 21.49 -0.90
C LEU A 561 8.57 20.02 -1.33
N GLY A 562 9.25 19.72 -2.45
CA GLY A 562 9.54 18.36 -2.90
C GLY A 562 8.31 17.55 -3.34
N TRP A 563 7.25 18.20 -3.81
CA TRP A 563 6.06 17.51 -4.32
C TRP A 563 6.30 16.91 -5.70
N ASP A 564 5.69 15.76 -5.96
CA ASP A 564 5.57 15.20 -7.31
C ASP A 564 4.23 15.61 -7.91
N ILE A 565 4.27 16.50 -8.91
CA ILE A 565 3.08 16.96 -9.63
C ILE A 565 3.33 16.73 -11.12
N THR A 566 2.72 15.65 -11.63
CA THR A 566 2.78 15.25 -13.04
C THR A 566 1.39 15.24 -13.68
N GLY A 567 1.35 15.19 -15.01
CA GLY A 567 0.13 15.02 -15.79
C GLY A 567 -0.71 16.28 -16.02
N ASP A 568 -0.52 17.34 -15.22
CA ASP A 568 -1.12 18.64 -15.48
C ASP A 568 -0.36 19.42 -16.58
N ILE A 569 -1.07 20.33 -17.27
CA ILE A 569 -0.49 21.16 -18.32
C ILE A 569 -0.80 22.64 -18.09
N GLN A 570 0.03 23.53 -18.62
CA GLN A 570 -0.27 24.95 -18.57
C GLN A 570 -1.46 25.29 -19.49
N SER A 571 -2.46 26.00 -18.97
CA SER A 571 -3.62 26.40 -19.77
C SER A 571 -3.23 27.39 -20.87
N GLN A 572 -3.85 27.27 -22.05
CA GLN A 572 -3.71 28.28 -23.12
C GLN A 572 -4.45 29.59 -22.79
N ASN A 573 -5.29 29.59 -21.76
CA ASN A 573 -6.11 30.73 -21.36
C ASN A 573 -5.50 31.55 -20.22
N CYS A 574 -4.23 31.31 -19.86
CA CYS A 574 -3.55 32.09 -18.82
C CYS A 574 -3.26 33.52 -19.28
N ASN A 575 -3.28 34.48 -18.33
CA ASN A 575 -2.90 35.86 -18.59
C ASN A 575 -1.39 36.05 -18.36
N PHE A 576 -0.71 36.71 -19.29
CA PHE A 576 0.72 36.98 -19.25
C PHE A 576 1.02 38.48 -19.22
N ILE A 577 1.83 38.92 -18.26
CA ILE A 577 2.46 40.23 -18.30
C ILE A 577 3.88 40.01 -18.78
N MET A 578 4.27 40.68 -19.87
CA MET A 578 5.62 40.60 -20.41
C MET A 578 6.17 41.98 -20.72
N GLY A 579 7.45 42.09 -21.00
CA GLY A 579 8.05 43.36 -21.40
C GLY A 579 9.56 43.32 -21.34
N ASN A 580 10.16 44.49 -21.54
CA ASN A 580 11.60 44.67 -21.47
C ASN A 580 12.02 45.53 -20.27
N VAL A 581 13.17 45.21 -19.69
CA VAL A 581 13.93 46.09 -18.80
C VAL A 581 15.18 46.53 -19.57
N THR A 582 15.27 47.82 -19.93
CA THR A 582 16.39 48.38 -20.71
C THR A 582 17.24 49.36 -19.89
N TYR A 583 18.45 49.68 -20.35
CA TYR A 583 19.35 50.65 -19.72
C TYR A 583 19.68 51.82 -20.66
N ASP A 584 19.34 53.05 -20.23
CA ASP A 584 19.67 54.31 -20.92
C ASP A 584 21.11 54.74 -20.55
N GLU A 585 22.09 54.20 -21.27
CA GLU A 585 23.52 54.46 -21.03
C GLU A 585 23.92 55.89 -21.46
N ASN A 586 23.35 56.41 -22.54
CA ASN A 586 23.80 57.65 -23.17
C ASN A 586 23.04 58.90 -22.67
N SER A 587 22.07 58.71 -21.77
CA SER A 587 21.21 59.76 -21.21
C SER A 587 20.40 60.54 -22.25
N ASN A 588 20.02 59.89 -23.37
CA ASN A 588 19.18 60.48 -24.41
C ASN A 588 17.68 60.23 -24.20
N GLY A 589 17.34 59.47 -23.15
CA GLY A 589 15.98 59.06 -22.82
C GLY A 589 15.60 57.74 -23.45
N CYS A 590 14.85 56.94 -22.69
CA CYS A 590 14.48 55.56 -23.00
C CYS A 590 13.97 55.36 -24.44
N ASP A 591 14.81 54.81 -25.30
CA ASP A 591 14.56 54.62 -26.73
C ASP A 591 14.81 53.16 -27.17
N PRO A 592 14.27 52.72 -28.33
CA PRO A 592 14.36 51.32 -28.76
C PRO A 592 15.79 50.80 -29.03
N ASN A 593 16.80 51.66 -29.03
CA ASN A 593 18.21 51.28 -29.18
C ASN A 593 18.90 51.03 -27.83
N ASP A 594 18.22 51.28 -26.70
CA ASP A 594 18.75 50.97 -25.37
C ASP A 594 18.92 49.47 -25.18
N ALA A 595 20.00 49.09 -24.53
CA ALA A 595 20.34 47.69 -24.33
C ALA A 595 19.40 47.06 -23.29
N GLY A 596 18.92 45.85 -23.58
CA GLY A 596 18.23 45.01 -22.59
C GLY A 596 19.19 44.55 -21.51
N ILE A 597 18.75 44.60 -20.25
CA ILE A 597 19.56 44.22 -19.09
C ILE A 597 18.97 43.01 -18.37
N SER A 598 19.85 42.09 -17.97
CA SER A 598 19.49 40.86 -17.24
C SER A 598 19.52 41.08 -15.73
N GLY A 599 18.83 40.21 -14.98
CA GLY A 599 18.98 40.11 -13.53
C GLY A 599 18.14 41.10 -12.71
N PHE A 600 17.32 41.92 -13.35
CA PHE A 600 16.43 42.86 -12.64
C PHE A 600 15.11 42.18 -12.29
N MET A 601 14.72 42.22 -11.02
CA MET A 601 13.47 41.63 -10.55
C MET A 601 12.28 42.47 -10.98
N VAL A 602 11.27 41.85 -11.58
CA VAL A 602 9.98 42.46 -11.93
C VAL A 602 8.87 41.82 -11.10
N SER A 603 8.09 42.65 -10.42
CA SER A 603 6.94 42.27 -9.60
C SER A 603 5.63 42.66 -10.29
N ALA A 604 4.59 41.83 -10.16
CA ALA A 604 3.20 42.18 -10.45
C ALA A 604 2.30 41.88 -9.24
N ASN A 605 1.58 42.89 -8.77
CA ASN A 605 0.69 42.81 -7.61
C ASN A 605 -0.78 43.05 -8.02
N ASN A 606 -1.72 42.19 -7.61
CA ASN A 606 -3.16 42.35 -7.90
C ASN A 606 -3.98 42.90 -6.70
N GLY A 607 -3.32 43.30 -5.61
CA GLY A 607 -3.93 43.72 -4.35
C GLY A 607 -4.05 42.61 -3.28
N THR A 608 -3.88 41.34 -3.65
CA THR A 608 -3.87 40.19 -2.72
C THR A 608 -2.60 39.37 -2.81
N ASP A 609 -2.04 39.21 -4.02
CA ASP A 609 -0.91 38.36 -4.33
C ASP A 609 0.19 39.17 -5.01
N ASP A 610 1.44 38.83 -4.69
CA ASP A 610 2.65 39.32 -5.35
C ASP A 610 3.28 38.20 -6.18
N ILE A 611 3.55 38.47 -7.47
CA ILE A 611 4.20 37.53 -8.38
C ILE A 611 5.50 38.18 -8.88
N PHE A 612 6.60 37.43 -8.92
CA PHE A 612 7.92 37.94 -9.31
C PHE A 612 8.55 37.14 -10.45
N THR A 613 9.36 37.81 -11.27
CA THR A 613 10.23 37.22 -12.29
C THR A 613 11.50 38.06 -12.41
N TYR A 614 12.45 37.65 -13.24
CA TYR A 614 13.67 38.42 -13.54
C TYR A 614 13.79 38.66 -15.04
N SER A 615 14.35 39.82 -15.41
CA SER A 615 14.69 40.10 -16.80
C SER A 615 15.87 39.24 -17.25
N ASN A 616 15.81 38.80 -18.51
CA ASN A 616 16.89 38.08 -19.19
C ASN A 616 17.10 38.70 -20.56
N ASN A 617 18.28 39.31 -20.76
CA ASN A 617 18.59 40.15 -21.92
C ASN A 617 17.52 41.23 -22.16
N GLY A 618 16.99 41.77 -21.06
CA GLY A 618 15.87 42.69 -21.03
C GLY A 618 14.50 42.03 -20.98
N ASP A 619 14.25 40.91 -21.65
CA ASP A 619 12.93 40.27 -21.70
C ASP A 619 12.50 39.68 -20.34
N TYR A 620 11.23 39.85 -19.97
CA TYR A 620 10.64 39.15 -18.82
C TYR A 620 9.19 38.71 -19.12
N GLN A 621 8.72 37.69 -18.38
CA GLN A 621 7.35 37.18 -18.47
C GLN A 621 6.82 36.71 -17.10
N LEU A 622 5.57 37.05 -16.79
CA LEU A 622 4.82 36.69 -15.58
C LEU A 622 3.49 36.04 -15.99
N GLY A 623 3.25 34.80 -15.57
CA GLY A 623 1.93 34.16 -15.70
C GLY A 623 1.04 34.50 -14.50
N THR A 624 -0.20 34.91 -14.75
CA THR A 624 -1.10 35.47 -13.72
C THR A 624 -2.55 35.02 -13.89
N ILE A 625 -3.34 35.16 -12.82
CA ILE A 625 -4.80 34.97 -12.82
C ILE A 625 -5.43 36.25 -12.26
N GLY A 626 -6.36 36.82 -13.03
CA GLY A 626 -7.00 38.09 -12.67
C GLY A 626 -6.86 39.12 -13.78
N THR A 627 -7.46 40.28 -13.57
CA THR A 627 -7.63 41.30 -14.62
C THR A 627 -6.85 42.57 -14.39
N ASN A 628 -6.34 42.84 -13.18
CA ASN A 628 -5.65 44.08 -12.86
C ASN A 628 -4.41 43.83 -12.02
N PHE A 629 -3.28 44.41 -12.44
CA PHE A 629 -2.00 44.30 -11.75
C PHE A 629 -1.26 45.63 -11.73
N THR A 630 -0.54 45.91 -10.66
CA THR A 630 0.50 46.94 -10.61
C THR A 630 1.86 46.25 -10.75
N VAL A 631 2.59 46.58 -11.82
CA VAL A 631 3.87 45.99 -12.19
C VAL A 631 4.99 46.97 -11.84
N SER A 632 6.10 46.52 -11.27
CA SER A 632 7.26 47.36 -10.95
C SER A 632 8.57 46.57 -10.98
N VAL A 633 9.68 47.24 -11.28
CA VAL A 633 11.02 46.67 -11.11
C VAL A 633 11.49 46.93 -9.69
N MET A 634 12.12 45.94 -9.07
CA MET A 634 12.59 45.98 -7.70
C MET A 634 14.06 45.55 -7.60
N ASN A 635 14.64 45.73 -6.41
CA ASN A 635 15.97 45.23 -6.04
C ASN A 635 17.12 45.74 -6.95
N TYR A 636 17.13 47.03 -7.26
CA TYR A 636 18.23 47.68 -7.99
C TYR A 636 18.98 48.68 -7.09
N PRO A 637 20.29 48.91 -7.32
CA PRO A 637 21.09 49.84 -6.50
C PRO A 637 20.56 51.28 -6.48
N SER A 638 20.78 51.99 -5.37
CA SER A 638 20.23 53.35 -5.14
C SER A 638 20.72 54.43 -6.12
N TYR A 639 21.84 54.17 -6.81
CA TYR A 639 22.39 55.06 -7.84
C TYR A 639 21.76 54.82 -9.23
N PHE A 640 20.80 53.90 -9.35
CA PHE A 640 19.91 53.75 -10.49
C PHE A 640 18.49 54.23 -10.16
N SER A 641 17.72 54.52 -11.20
CA SER A 641 16.29 54.84 -11.11
C SER A 641 15.54 54.16 -12.25
N VAL A 642 14.30 53.72 -11.99
CA VAL A 642 13.46 53.04 -12.99
C VAL A 642 12.31 53.94 -13.42
N THR A 643 12.14 54.09 -14.73
CA THR A 643 11.04 54.84 -15.34
C THR A 643 10.25 53.95 -16.31
N PRO A 644 8.91 53.89 -16.20
CA PRO A 644 8.11 54.38 -15.07
C PRO A 644 8.40 53.57 -13.79
N ALA A 645 8.24 54.18 -12.61
CA ALA A 645 8.48 53.47 -11.33
C ALA A 645 7.53 52.25 -11.14
N SER A 646 6.34 52.32 -11.73
CA SER A 646 5.37 51.23 -11.79
C SER A 646 4.38 51.43 -12.94
N GLN A 647 3.75 50.38 -13.42
CA GLN A 647 2.70 50.40 -14.44
C GLN A 647 1.46 49.66 -13.98
N ASN A 648 0.28 50.16 -14.32
CA ASN A 648 -0.95 49.40 -14.11
C ASN A 648 -1.30 48.67 -15.40
N VAL A 649 -1.36 47.34 -15.32
CA VAL A 649 -1.73 46.44 -16.40
C VAL A 649 -3.15 45.93 -16.16
N THR A 650 -4.01 46.07 -17.18
CA THR A 650 -5.38 45.57 -17.12
C THR A 650 -5.67 44.69 -18.34
N PHE A 651 -5.96 43.41 -18.11
CA PHE A 651 -6.39 42.47 -19.15
C PHE A 651 -7.86 42.73 -19.52
N THR A 652 -8.11 43.27 -20.72
CA THR A 652 -9.47 43.58 -21.20
C THR A 652 -9.95 42.65 -22.31
N THR A 653 -9.11 42.37 -23.30
CA THR A 653 -9.40 41.47 -24.44
C THR A 653 -8.23 40.61 -24.88
N SER A 654 -7.01 40.92 -24.42
CA SER A 654 -5.79 40.14 -24.68
C SER A 654 -5.48 39.32 -23.43
N ASN A 655 -4.93 38.11 -23.61
CA ASN A 655 -4.32 37.33 -22.53
C ASN A 655 -2.84 37.70 -22.36
N THR A 656 -2.38 38.74 -23.05
CA THR A 656 -1.00 39.22 -22.97
C THR A 656 -0.99 40.73 -22.95
N GLU A 657 -0.34 41.29 -21.94
CA GLU A 657 -0.16 42.73 -21.80
C GLU A 657 1.32 43.04 -21.59
N VAL A 658 1.73 44.24 -22.01
CA VAL A 658 3.13 44.66 -22.02
C VAL A 658 3.37 45.73 -20.94
N ALA A 659 4.46 45.60 -20.18
CA ALA A 659 4.92 46.62 -19.24
C ALA A 659 6.45 46.81 -19.32
N ASP A 660 6.90 47.76 -20.14
CA ASP A 660 8.33 48.00 -20.33
C ASP A 660 8.91 48.97 -19.30
N PHE A 661 10.11 48.70 -18.80
CA PHE A 661 10.81 49.51 -17.82
C PHE A 661 12.17 49.92 -18.34
N CYS A 662 12.60 51.11 -17.96
CA CYS A 662 13.89 51.65 -18.36
C CYS A 662 14.66 52.11 -17.11
N VAL A 663 15.91 51.69 -17.03
CA VAL A 663 16.84 51.97 -15.94
C VAL A 663 17.75 53.11 -16.38
N THR A 664 17.90 54.13 -15.54
CA THR A 664 18.80 55.26 -15.78
C THR A 664 19.66 55.50 -14.55
N ALA A 665 20.96 55.73 -14.76
CA ALA A 665 21.87 56.14 -13.70
C ALA A 665 21.51 57.54 -13.18
N ASN A 666 21.36 57.70 -11.85
CA ASN A 666 21.12 59.00 -11.22
C ASN A 666 22.40 59.63 -10.65
N GLN A 667 23.46 58.84 -10.50
CA GLN A 667 24.77 59.23 -10.01
C GLN A 667 25.88 58.49 -10.78
N THR A 668 27.07 59.07 -10.80
CA THR A 668 28.27 58.52 -11.40
C THR A 668 29.04 57.71 -10.34
N MET A 669 29.06 56.38 -10.47
CA MET A 669 29.58 55.43 -9.49
C MET A 669 30.44 54.35 -10.18
N GLU A 670 31.58 54.00 -9.59
CA GLU A 670 32.36 52.80 -9.93
C GLU A 670 31.95 51.69 -8.95
N ASP A 671 31.66 50.49 -9.45
CA ASP A 671 31.31 49.34 -8.61
C ASP A 671 31.54 48.06 -9.42
N LEU A 672 32.45 47.20 -8.97
CA LEU A 672 32.91 46.00 -9.65
C LEU A 672 32.69 44.77 -8.77
N ASN A 673 32.29 43.67 -9.39
CA ASN A 673 32.13 42.38 -8.71
C ASN A 673 32.92 41.31 -9.47
N VAL A 674 33.53 40.36 -8.76
CA VAL A 674 34.19 39.20 -9.36
C VAL A 674 33.71 37.92 -8.72
N VAL A 675 33.46 36.89 -9.53
CA VAL A 675 33.04 35.57 -9.08
C VAL A 675 33.79 34.51 -9.89
N LEU A 676 34.19 33.42 -9.25
CA LEU A 676 34.71 32.23 -9.92
C LEU A 676 33.66 31.13 -9.85
N ILE A 677 33.21 30.63 -11.00
CA ILE A 677 32.19 29.59 -11.10
C ILE A 677 32.86 28.29 -11.55
N PRO A 678 32.77 27.18 -10.80
CA PRO A 678 33.21 25.88 -11.27
C PRO A 678 32.25 25.38 -12.38
N ILE A 679 32.76 25.12 -13.57
CA ILE A 679 31.98 24.62 -14.71
C ILE A 679 32.03 23.10 -14.79
N SER A 680 33.13 22.50 -14.33
CA SER A 680 33.24 21.05 -14.18
C SER A 680 33.72 20.67 -12.80
N GLU A 681 33.51 19.40 -12.46
CA GLU A 681 34.13 18.76 -11.32
C GLU A 681 35.66 18.76 -11.48
N ALA A 682 36.38 19.01 -10.38
CA ALA A 682 37.80 18.77 -10.30
C ALA A 682 38.05 17.31 -9.92
N ARG A 683 38.80 16.59 -10.76
CA ARG A 683 39.14 15.17 -10.55
C ARG A 683 40.64 14.98 -10.69
N PRO A 684 41.29 14.13 -9.88
CA PRO A 684 42.72 13.92 -9.96
C PRO A 684 43.15 13.47 -11.37
N GLY A 685 44.14 14.16 -11.95
CA GLY A 685 44.67 13.85 -13.28
C GLY A 685 43.84 14.34 -14.47
N PHE A 686 42.72 15.03 -14.25
CA PHE A 686 41.88 15.58 -15.31
C PHE A 686 41.87 17.12 -15.31
N GLU A 687 41.53 17.68 -16.47
CA GLU A 687 41.21 19.10 -16.61
C GLU A 687 39.90 19.43 -15.87
N ALA A 688 39.91 20.56 -15.20
CA ALA A 688 38.77 21.18 -14.55
C ALA A 688 38.56 22.57 -15.14
N ASP A 689 37.32 22.87 -15.50
CA ASP A 689 36.94 24.13 -16.13
C ASP A 689 36.28 25.07 -15.13
N TYR A 690 36.67 26.34 -15.20
CA TYR A 690 36.17 27.42 -14.37
C TYR A 690 35.76 28.59 -15.26
N GLN A 691 34.80 29.38 -14.83
CA GLN A 691 34.45 30.64 -15.46
C GLN A 691 34.63 31.76 -14.47
N LEU A 692 35.58 32.64 -14.75
CA LEU A 692 35.81 33.87 -14.01
C LEU A 692 34.88 34.94 -14.58
N VAL A 693 33.91 35.38 -13.79
CA VAL A 693 32.92 36.39 -14.15
C VAL A 693 33.31 37.71 -13.50
N VAL A 694 33.36 38.76 -14.31
CA VAL A 694 33.70 40.12 -13.87
C VAL A 694 32.55 41.02 -14.28
N GLU A 695 31.87 41.58 -13.30
CA GLU A 695 30.68 42.39 -13.50
C GLU A 695 30.98 43.85 -13.16
N ASN A 696 30.42 44.76 -13.94
CA ASN A 696 30.36 46.16 -13.59
C ASN A 696 28.93 46.48 -13.15
N ILE A 697 28.72 46.51 -11.84
CA ILE A 697 27.45 46.87 -11.20
C ILE A 697 27.34 48.38 -10.94
N GLY A 698 28.36 49.15 -11.33
CA GLY A 698 28.41 50.60 -11.29
C GLY A 698 27.71 51.25 -12.48
N THR A 699 27.84 52.58 -12.58
CA THR A 699 27.15 53.38 -13.62
C THR A 699 28.10 53.92 -14.69
N GLN A 700 29.39 53.62 -14.59
CA GLN A 700 30.41 54.11 -15.52
C GLN A 700 31.05 52.98 -16.30
N THR A 701 31.24 53.19 -17.59
CA THR A 701 32.05 52.29 -18.43
C THR A 701 33.51 52.37 -18.00
N LEU A 702 34.06 51.24 -17.57
CA LEU A 702 35.46 51.14 -17.18
C LEU A 702 36.31 50.78 -18.39
N ALA A 703 37.27 51.64 -18.70
CA ALA A 703 38.13 51.46 -19.86
C ALA A 703 38.98 50.19 -19.76
N ASN A 704 39.53 49.90 -18.56
CA ASN A 704 40.21 48.65 -18.24
C ASN A 704 39.97 48.30 -16.75
N ALA A 705 39.60 47.06 -16.48
CA ALA A 705 39.62 46.46 -15.14
C ALA A 705 40.66 45.34 -15.12
N THR A 706 41.49 45.26 -14.08
CA THR A 706 42.51 44.20 -13.94
C THR A 706 42.01 43.18 -12.94
N VAL A 707 42.00 41.91 -13.35
CA VAL A 707 41.49 40.79 -12.59
C VAL A 707 42.62 39.79 -12.38
N THR A 708 42.82 39.32 -11.15
CA THR A 708 43.80 38.29 -10.82
C THR A 708 43.11 37.05 -10.27
N LEU A 709 43.55 35.87 -10.68
CA LEU A 709 43.13 34.60 -10.11
C LEU A 709 44.35 33.89 -9.51
N ASP A 710 44.36 33.78 -8.18
CA ASP A 710 45.31 32.98 -7.41
C ASP A 710 44.81 31.54 -7.28
N PHE A 711 45.72 30.56 -7.42
CA PHE A 711 45.45 29.13 -7.27
C PHE A 711 46.67 28.40 -6.69
N ASP A 712 46.50 27.20 -6.14
CA ASP A 712 47.61 26.40 -5.60
C ASP A 712 48.37 25.65 -6.71
N ASP A 713 49.59 26.12 -7.01
CA ASP A 713 50.46 25.56 -8.05
C ASP A 713 51.12 24.23 -7.67
N THR A 714 50.93 23.77 -6.43
CA THR A 714 51.31 22.43 -5.98
C THR A 714 50.23 21.39 -6.25
N MET A 715 49.00 21.82 -6.55
CA MET A 715 47.84 20.94 -6.77
C MET A 715 47.31 21.01 -8.20
N GLN A 716 47.43 22.15 -8.86
CA GLN A 716 46.98 22.34 -10.25
C GLN A 716 47.95 23.16 -11.09
N SER A 717 47.82 23.03 -12.41
CA SER A 717 48.53 23.89 -13.36
C SER A 717 47.59 24.47 -14.40
N PHE A 718 47.78 25.75 -14.72
CA PHE A 718 47.06 26.40 -15.81
C PHE A 718 47.30 25.72 -17.17
N VAL A 719 46.22 25.46 -17.91
CA VAL A 719 46.26 24.88 -19.26
C VAL A 719 46.00 25.94 -20.32
N ASN A 720 44.82 26.56 -20.28
CA ASN A 720 44.41 27.58 -21.23
C ASN A 720 43.31 28.48 -20.66
N ALA A 721 43.07 29.61 -21.31
CA ALA A 721 41.93 30.48 -21.04
C ALA A 721 41.34 31.06 -22.33
N SER A 722 40.05 31.39 -22.33
CA SER A 722 39.35 32.00 -23.48
C SER A 722 39.83 33.42 -23.78
N VAL A 723 40.38 34.11 -22.78
CA VAL A 723 41.11 35.38 -22.91
C VAL A 723 42.58 35.13 -22.56
N THR A 724 43.51 35.63 -23.39
CA THR A 724 44.94 35.47 -23.11
C THR A 724 45.34 36.27 -21.85
N PRO A 725 45.91 35.64 -20.80
CA PRO A 725 46.37 36.37 -19.62
C PRO A 725 47.43 37.41 -19.99
N THR A 726 47.36 38.60 -19.41
CA THR A 726 48.38 39.64 -19.56
C THR A 726 49.63 39.34 -18.74
N SER A 727 49.49 38.52 -17.69
CA SER A 727 50.59 37.93 -16.93
C SER A 727 50.22 36.52 -16.44
N THR A 728 51.21 35.61 -16.42
CA THR A 728 51.08 34.25 -15.90
C THR A 728 52.30 33.96 -15.05
N THR A 729 52.09 33.67 -13.77
CA THR A 729 53.12 33.15 -12.86
C THR A 729 52.83 31.69 -12.53
N ALA A 730 53.56 31.08 -11.59
CA ALA A 730 53.33 29.68 -11.22
C ALA A 730 51.94 29.48 -10.58
N ASN A 731 51.48 30.44 -9.77
CA ASN A 731 50.30 30.34 -8.91
C ASN A 731 49.27 31.47 -9.10
N GLN A 732 49.45 32.34 -10.11
CA GLN A 732 48.53 33.46 -10.38
C GLN A 732 48.41 33.76 -11.88
N LEU A 733 47.17 33.98 -12.32
CA LEU A 733 46.81 34.51 -13.64
C LEU A 733 46.35 35.97 -13.52
N THR A 734 46.70 36.81 -14.49
CA THR A 734 46.21 38.21 -14.57
C THR A 734 45.56 38.46 -15.92
N PHE A 735 44.37 39.07 -15.91
CA PHE A 735 43.60 39.45 -17.10
C PHE A 735 43.26 40.93 -17.05
N ASP A 736 43.31 41.60 -18.21
CA ASP A 736 42.84 42.98 -18.36
C ASP A 736 41.55 42.98 -19.19
N MET A 737 40.45 43.42 -18.58
CA MET A 737 39.11 43.45 -19.16
C MET A 737 38.83 44.87 -19.67
N ALA A 738 38.78 45.01 -21.00
CA ALA A 738 38.57 46.31 -21.63
C ALA A 738 37.08 46.62 -21.84
N ASN A 739 36.72 47.91 -21.75
CA ASN A 739 35.37 48.43 -22.03
C ASN A 739 34.25 47.68 -21.30
N LEU A 740 34.40 47.48 -19.98
CA LEU A 740 33.36 46.86 -19.17
C LEU A 740 32.23 47.87 -18.92
N GLN A 741 31.11 47.72 -19.62
CA GLN A 741 29.97 48.65 -19.58
C GLN A 741 29.13 48.46 -18.30
N PRO A 742 28.39 49.49 -17.85
CA PRO A 742 27.49 49.38 -16.70
C PRO A 742 26.47 48.25 -16.87
N LEU A 743 26.17 47.54 -15.79
CA LEU A 743 25.21 46.42 -15.72
C LEU A 743 25.51 45.27 -16.70
N THR A 744 26.77 45.16 -17.11
CA THR A 744 27.25 44.05 -17.94
C THR A 744 28.32 43.26 -17.21
N PHE A 745 28.52 42.05 -17.67
CA PHE A 745 29.61 41.20 -17.23
C PHE A 745 30.42 40.72 -18.43
N GLN A 746 31.69 40.43 -18.19
CA GLN A 746 32.54 39.69 -19.10
C GLN A 746 33.05 38.44 -18.39
N THR A 747 33.27 37.38 -19.16
CA THR A 747 33.74 36.11 -18.61
C THR A 747 35.09 35.72 -19.20
N VAL A 748 35.86 34.97 -18.40
CA VAL A 748 37.05 34.26 -18.85
C VAL A 748 36.86 32.80 -18.48
N ASP A 749 36.76 31.94 -19.48
CA ASP A 749 36.74 30.49 -19.28
C ASP A 749 38.19 30.04 -19.09
N ILE A 750 38.47 29.31 -18.02
CA ILE A 750 39.80 28.92 -17.58
C ILE A 750 39.81 27.42 -17.39
N THR A 751 40.73 26.74 -18.07
CA THR A 751 40.97 25.31 -17.88
C THR A 751 42.23 25.11 -17.05
N MET A 752 42.09 24.39 -15.95
CA MET A 752 43.16 24.01 -15.03
C MET A 752 43.35 22.50 -15.05
N GLN A 753 44.59 22.02 -15.15
CA GLN A 753 44.90 20.61 -15.01
C GLN A 753 45.08 20.29 -13.53
N THR A 754 44.21 19.44 -12.99
CA THR A 754 44.38 18.90 -11.64
C THR A 754 45.46 17.82 -11.67
N PHE A 755 46.40 17.86 -10.74
CA PHE A 755 47.47 16.87 -10.71
C PHE A 755 46.94 15.47 -10.37
N GLN A 756 47.67 14.45 -10.84
CA GLN A 756 47.32 13.06 -10.61
C GLN A 756 47.75 12.59 -9.20
N PRO A 757 47.17 11.50 -8.67
CA PRO A 757 47.62 10.89 -7.43
C PRO A 757 49.10 10.47 -7.49
N PRO A 758 49.86 10.50 -6.38
CA PRO A 758 49.39 10.83 -5.03
C PRO A 758 49.37 12.34 -4.71
N THR A 759 49.67 13.22 -5.67
CA THR A 759 49.82 14.66 -5.43
C THR A 759 48.50 15.34 -5.07
N VAL A 760 47.41 14.94 -5.72
CA VAL A 760 46.04 15.35 -5.40
C VAL A 760 45.17 14.09 -5.42
N ASN A 761 44.32 13.92 -4.40
CA ASN A 761 43.44 12.78 -4.17
C ASN A 761 41.98 13.24 -4.10
N GLY A 762 41.04 12.30 -3.96
CA GLY A 762 39.67 12.67 -3.59
C GLY A 762 39.63 13.39 -2.26
N ASP A 763 38.68 14.30 -2.12
CA ASP A 763 38.40 15.12 -0.93
C ASP A 763 39.44 16.20 -0.60
N ASP A 764 40.55 16.26 -1.36
CA ASP A 764 41.48 17.38 -1.31
C ASP A 764 40.78 18.69 -1.74
N ILE A 765 41.20 19.82 -1.16
CA ILE A 765 40.59 21.14 -1.42
C ILE A 765 41.49 21.97 -2.33
N LEU A 766 40.93 22.45 -3.43
CA LEU A 766 41.56 23.39 -4.35
C LEU A 766 41.09 24.81 -4.01
N SER A 767 41.99 25.61 -3.45
CA SER A 767 41.70 26.99 -3.07
C SER A 767 42.01 27.97 -4.19
N PHE A 768 41.03 28.84 -4.47
CA PHE A 768 41.12 29.93 -5.43
C PHE A 768 40.82 31.26 -4.77
N THR A 769 41.48 32.32 -5.22
CA THR A 769 41.12 33.70 -4.88
C THR A 769 41.11 34.56 -6.13
N ALA A 770 39.95 35.05 -6.52
CA ALA A 770 39.78 36.03 -7.57
C ALA A 770 39.74 37.45 -6.98
N ASN A 771 40.42 38.41 -7.60
CA ASN A 771 40.37 39.82 -7.22
C ASN A 771 40.19 40.70 -8.46
N VAL A 772 39.42 41.78 -8.37
CA VAL A 772 39.29 42.78 -9.44
C VAL A 772 39.62 44.20 -8.94
N SER A 773 40.15 45.02 -9.83
CA SER A 773 40.59 46.40 -9.56
C SER A 773 40.35 47.30 -10.80
N PRO A 774 40.27 48.65 -10.66
CA PRO A 774 40.57 49.47 -9.48
C PRO A 774 39.45 49.50 -8.43
N SER A 775 39.81 49.52 -7.14
CA SER A 775 38.85 49.53 -6.01
C SER A 775 38.83 50.85 -5.21
N MET A 776 39.52 51.90 -5.67
CA MET A 776 39.71 53.13 -4.89
C MET A 776 38.44 53.99 -4.71
N ASN A 777 37.52 53.95 -5.68
CA ASN A 777 36.23 54.68 -5.64
C ASN A 777 35.03 53.73 -5.80
N ASP A 778 35.27 52.45 -5.54
CA ASP A 778 34.28 51.38 -5.66
C ASP A 778 33.23 51.47 -4.55
N PHE A 779 31.96 51.26 -4.89
CA PHE A 779 30.85 51.42 -3.95
C PHE A 779 30.72 50.24 -2.98
N THR A 780 31.01 49.02 -3.43
CA THR A 780 30.88 47.78 -2.65
C THR A 780 32.21 47.03 -2.51
N PRO A 781 33.31 47.59 -1.97
CA PRO A 781 34.65 47.01 -2.12
C PRO A 781 34.89 45.54 -1.69
N ASN A 782 33.96 44.93 -0.96
CA ASN A 782 34.06 43.55 -0.50
C ASN A 782 33.70 42.51 -1.58
N ASP A 783 32.93 42.85 -2.62
CA ASP A 783 32.61 41.94 -3.73
C ASP A 783 33.67 41.95 -4.85
N ASN A 784 34.68 42.82 -4.70
CA ASN A 784 35.89 42.83 -5.52
C ASN A 784 36.84 41.63 -5.26
N THR A 785 36.55 40.81 -4.26
CA THR A 785 37.32 39.59 -3.94
C THR A 785 36.38 38.41 -3.76
N PHE A 786 36.69 37.29 -4.42
CA PHE A 786 35.95 36.03 -4.28
C PHE A 786 36.89 34.88 -3.95
N VAL A 787 36.58 34.15 -2.89
CA VAL A 787 37.34 32.99 -2.44
C VAL A 787 36.49 31.74 -2.66
N TYR A 788 37.08 30.73 -3.29
CA TYR A 788 36.40 29.47 -3.58
C TYR A 788 37.30 28.28 -3.26
N ASP A 789 36.75 27.34 -2.49
CA ASP A 789 37.40 26.09 -2.12
C ASP A 789 36.64 24.94 -2.80
N GLN A 790 37.22 24.35 -3.84
CA GLN A 790 36.62 23.21 -4.55
C GLN A 790 37.12 21.90 -3.97
N THR A 791 36.20 21.05 -3.52
CA THR A 791 36.51 19.66 -3.21
C THR A 791 36.77 18.87 -4.50
N VAL A 792 37.89 18.16 -4.52
CA VAL A 792 38.23 17.23 -5.60
C VAL A 792 37.37 15.98 -5.44
N VAL A 793 36.58 15.67 -6.46
CA VAL A 793 35.67 14.52 -6.47
C VAL A 793 36.25 13.40 -7.34
N ASN A 794 35.78 12.17 -7.11
CA ASN A 794 36.17 11.01 -7.91
C ASN A 794 34.95 10.36 -8.54
N SER A 795 35.06 9.95 -9.81
CA SER A 795 34.11 8.99 -10.38
C SER A 795 34.48 7.59 -9.89
N TYR A 796 33.56 6.88 -9.23
CA TYR A 796 33.79 5.51 -8.81
C TYR A 796 34.16 4.62 -10.00
N ASP A 797 35.30 3.92 -9.91
CA ASP A 797 35.70 2.89 -10.86
C ASP A 797 34.66 1.75 -10.79
N PRO A 798 34.09 1.27 -11.91
CA PRO A 798 33.20 0.09 -11.90
C PRO A 798 33.90 -1.16 -11.33
N ASN A 799 35.23 -1.15 -11.27
CA ASN A 799 36.06 -2.08 -10.51
C ASN A 799 36.45 -1.46 -9.16
N ASP A 800 35.59 -1.62 -8.15
CA ASP A 800 35.81 -1.03 -6.83
C ASP A 800 35.75 -2.07 -5.70
N LYS A 801 36.27 -1.66 -4.54
CA LYS A 801 36.12 -2.33 -3.26
C LYS A 801 35.37 -1.39 -2.32
N GLN A 802 34.45 -1.94 -1.54
CA GLN A 802 33.67 -1.22 -0.54
C GLN A 802 33.70 -1.96 0.79
N VAL A 803 33.70 -1.21 1.89
CA VAL A 803 33.43 -1.70 3.25
C VAL A 803 32.07 -1.18 3.68
N LEU A 804 31.13 -2.09 3.97
CA LEU A 804 29.72 -1.73 4.12
C LEU A 804 29.38 -1.08 5.47
N GLN A 805 30.34 -1.08 6.41
CA GLN A 805 30.21 -0.40 7.70
C GLN A 805 30.48 1.11 7.59
N GLY A 806 30.97 1.59 6.45
CA GLY A 806 31.32 2.99 6.24
C GLY A 806 32.75 3.33 6.70
N GLU A 807 33.03 4.62 6.74
CA GLU A 807 34.36 5.17 7.00
C GLU A 807 34.73 5.17 8.48
N GLU A 808 33.76 4.96 9.38
CA GLU A 808 33.95 4.97 10.82
C GLU A 808 33.16 3.83 11.47
N ILE A 809 33.76 3.16 12.46
CA ILE A 809 33.05 2.28 13.39
C ILE A 809 33.44 2.62 14.83
N GLU A 810 32.49 2.50 15.74
CA GLU A 810 32.78 2.72 17.16
C GLU A 810 33.65 1.60 17.74
N ILE A 811 34.49 1.94 18.73
CA ILE A 811 35.35 0.98 19.43
C ILE A 811 34.57 -0.17 20.07
N ASP A 812 33.34 0.08 20.52
CA ASP A 812 32.46 -0.94 21.11
C ASP A 812 31.93 -1.95 20.07
N ASN A 813 32.01 -1.61 18.78
CA ASN A 813 31.63 -2.48 17.65
C ASN A 813 32.85 -3.13 16.96
N ALA A 814 34.06 -2.93 17.50
CA ALA A 814 35.30 -3.38 16.86
C ALA A 814 35.51 -4.91 16.86
N ASP A 815 34.73 -5.68 17.63
CA ASP A 815 34.71 -7.14 17.61
C ASP A 815 33.69 -7.74 16.63
N GLU A 816 32.91 -6.89 15.93
CA GLU A 816 31.95 -7.30 14.90
C GLU A 816 32.61 -7.49 13.51
N TYR A 817 31.83 -8.00 12.55
CA TYR A 817 32.32 -8.26 11.19
C TYR A 817 32.35 -6.98 10.34
N LEU A 818 33.50 -6.73 9.71
CA LEU A 818 33.58 -5.86 8.53
C LEU A 818 33.20 -6.67 7.28
N ASN A 819 32.29 -6.12 6.49
CA ASN A 819 31.75 -6.74 5.28
C ASN A 819 32.30 -5.99 4.08
N TYR A 820 33.03 -6.72 3.22
CA TYR A 820 33.64 -6.20 2.02
C TYR A 820 32.89 -6.69 0.78
N LEU A 821 32.70 -5.79 -0.18
CA LEU A 821 32.18 -6.07 -1.52
C LEU A 821 33.23 -5.60 -2.53
N ILE A 822 33.67 -6.47 -3.42
CA ILE A 822 34.51 -6.12 -4.57
C ILE A 822 33.68 -6.33 -5.83
N ARG A 823 33.54 -5.30 -6.64
CA ARG A 823 32.88 -5.35 -7.94
C ARG A 823 33.93 -5.26 -9.05
N PHE A 824 33.60 -5.82 -10.20
CA PHE A 824 34.46 -5.78 -11.37
C PHE A 824 33.62 -5.79 -12.64
N GLN A 825 34.10 -5.10 -13.67
CA GLN A 825 33.49 -5.05 -14.98
C GLN A 825 34.57 -5.21 -16.05
N ASN A 826 34.32 -6.06 -17.05
CA ASN A 826 35.23 -6.17 -18.20
C ASN A 826 34.98 -5.02 -19.19
N THR A 827 35.70 -3.92 -18.98
CA THR A 827 35.73 -2.75 -19.87
C THR A 827 36.69 -2.93 -21.07
N GLY A 828 37.23 -4.14 -21.24
CA GLY A 828 38.09 -4.48 -22.37
C GLY A 828 37.34 -4.51 -23.72
N THR A 829 37.99 -5.01 -24.76
CA THR A 829 37.37 -5.14 -26.10
C THR A 829 37.09 -6.58 -26.52
N ALA A 830 37.25 -7.53 -25.58
CA ALA A 830 36.99 -8.95 -25.79
C ALA A 830 36.57 -9.60 -24.47
N SER A 831 35.87 -10.74 -24.56
CA SER A 831 35.45 -11.49 -23.37
C SER A 831 36.64 -12.07 -22.61
N ALA A 832 36.63 -11.90 -21.28
CA ALA A 832 37.64 -12.46 -20.39
C ALA A 832 37.28 -13.91 -20.04
N ILE A 833 38.18 -14.84 -20.33
CA ILE A 833 37.92 -16.28 -20.11
C ILE A 833 37.98 -16.59 -18.61
N ASN A 834 38.90 -15.98 -17.87
CA ASN A 834 39.07 -16.14 -16.43
C ASN A 834 39.21 -14.77 -15.76
N VAL A 835 38.70 -14.65 -14.53
CA VAL A 835 38.92 -13.48 -13.67
C VAL A 835 39.52 -13.95 -12.35
N ARG A 836 40.55 -13.26 -11.86
CA ARG A 836 41.16 -13.53 -10.56
C ARG A 836 41.25 -12.24 -9.76
N ILE A 837 40.80 -12.26 -8.51
CA ILE A 837 40.85 -11.11 -7.60
C ILE A 837 41.78 -11.46 -6.45
N LEU A 838 42.88 -10.74 -6.31
CA LEU A 838 43.83 -10.87 -5.19
C LEU A 838 43.63 -9.69 -4.23
N ASP A 839 43.16 -9.99 -3.03
CA ASP A 839 42.97 -9.05 -1.94
C ASP A 839 44.02 -9.30 -0.84
N THR A 840 44.84 -8.30 -0.54
CA THR A 840 45.85 -8.39 0.53
C THR A 840 45.28 -7.78 1.80
N LEU A 841 44.91 -8.63 2.76
CA LEU A 841 44.29 -8.24 4.01
C LEU A 841 45.22 -7.37 4.86
N HIS A 842 44.63 -6.31 5.43
CA HIS A 842 45.33 -5.42 6.37
C HIS A 842 45.87 -6.19 7.59
N PRO A 843 47.05 -5.84 8.16
CA PRO A 843 47.62 -6.54 9.31
C PRO A 843 46.72 -6.58 10.56
N LYS A 844 45.76 -5.65 10.67
CA LYS A 844 44.76 -5.60 11.75
C LYS A 844 43.51 -6.44 11.48
N LEU A 845 43.41 -7.14 10.35
CA LEU A 845 42.33 -8.09 10.08
C LEU A 845 42.77 -9.52 10.43
N ASP A 846 41.88 -10.29 11.04
CA ASP A 846 42.14 -11.68 11.39
C ASP A 846 41.69 -12.61 10.25
N TYR A 847 42.66 -13.03 9.42
CA TYR A 847 42.41 -13.92 8.27
C TYR A 847 41.71 -15.23 8.64
N SER A 848 41.87 -15.71 9.88
CA SER A 848 41.24 -16.95 10.35
C SER A 848 39.72 -16.81 10.50
N THR A 849 39.21 -15.58 10.53
CA THR A 849 37.78 -15.27 10.63
C THR A 849 37.11 -15.00 9.30
N LEU A 850 37.87 -15.02 8.19
CA LEU A 850 37.36 -14.73 6.84
C LEU A 850 36.28 -15.72 6.43
N ARG A 851 35.13 -15.18 5.99
CA ARG A 851 33.99 -15.97 5.50
C ARG A 851 33.47 -15.35 4.20
N PRO A 852 33.56 -16.06 3.06
CA PRO A 852 32.89 -15.64 1.84
C PRO A 852 31.37 -15.60 2.04
N VAL A 853 30.71 -14.60 1.48
CA VAL A 853 29.27 -14.36 1.66
C VAL A 853 28.51 -14.68 0.37
N ASN A 854 28.88 -14.07 -0.76
CA ASN A 854 28.21 -14.29 -2.05
C ASN A 854 29.12 -13.86 -3.23
N ALA A 855 28.84 -14.30 -4.44
CA ALA A 855 29.50 -13.82 -5.67
C ALA A 855 28.57 -13.94 -6.88
N SER A 856 28.84 -13.18 -7.95
CA SER A 856 28.05 -13.21 -9.18
C SER A 856 28.22 -14.48 -10.01
N HIS A 857 29.35 -15.17 -9.85
CA HIS A 857 29.71 -16.37 -10.61
C HIS A 857 30.36 -17.42 -9.72
N ASN A 858 30.47 -18.66 -10.21
CA ASN A 858 31.17 -19.72 -9.49
C ASN A 858 32.67 -19.41 -9.39
N TYR A 859 33.23 -19.56 -8.20
CA TYR A 859 34.65 -19.31 -7.92
C TYR A 859 35.25 -20.39 -7.02
N ARG A 860 36.58 -20.41 -6.96
CA ARG A 860 37.34 -21.01 -5.87
C ARG A 860 38.09 -19.91 -5.10
N ILE A 861 38.34 -20.14 -3.82
CA ILE A 861 39.08 -19.22 -2.95
C ILE A 861 40.34 -19.89 -2.43
N GLU A 862 41.45 -19.16 -2.45
CA GLU A 862 42.74 -19.59 -1.93
C GLU A 862 43.26 -18.51 -0.96
N VAL A 863 43.77 -18.90 0.21
CA VAL A 863 44.40 -17.98 1.17
C VAL A 863 45.85 -18.39 1.35
N THR A 864 46.78 -17.52 0.95
CA THR A 864 48.23 -17.74 1.02
C THR A 864 48.88 -16.72 1.95
N ASN A 865 50.04 -17.09 2.52
CA ASN A 865 50.86 -16.21 3.37
C ASN A 865 50.13 -15.57 4.58
N GLU A 866 48.99 -16.12 5.01
CA GLU A 866 48.17 -15.66 6.13
C GLU A 866 47.53 -14.26 5.93
N ASN A 867 47.63 -13.66 4.74
CA ASN A 867 47.02 -12.37 4.44
C ASN A 867 46.69 -12.13 2.96
N GLU A 868 47.03 -13.03 2.04
CA GLU A 868 46.66 -12.89 0.62
C GLU A 868 45.47 -13.79 0.32
N VAL A 869 44.37 -13.20 -0.16
CA VAL A 869 43.12 -13.90 -0.45
C VAL A 869 42.84 -13.79 -1.94
N GLU A 870 42.85 -14.91 -2.65
CA GLU A 870 42.57 -14.98 -4.08
C GLU A 870 41.20 -15.60 -4.35
N PHE A 871 40.30 -14.86 -5.00
CA PHE A 871 39.06 -15.38 -5.58
C PHE A 871 39.27 -15.61 -7.08
N ILE A 872 39.13 -16.86 -7.54
CA ILE A 872 39.45 -17.27 -8.91
C ILE A 872 38.19 -17.80 -9.59
N PHE A 873 37.77 -17.14 -10.66
CA PHE A 873 36.63 -17.45 -11.51
C PHE A 873 37.10 -18.08 -12.83
N ASP A 874 37.24 -19.40 -12.85
CA ASP A 874 37.71 -20.10 -14.06
C ASP A 874 36.59 -20.25 -15.10
N GLY A 875 36.90 -19.97 -16.37
CA GLY A 875 35.98 -20.18 -17.48
C GLY A 875 34.71 -19.33 -17.41
N ILE A 876 34.77 -18.18 -16.74
CA ILE A 876 33.64 -17.25 -16.57
C ILE A 876 33.13 -16.70 -17.90
N ASN A 877 34.00 -16.55 -18.92
CA ASN A 877 33.66 -15.99 -20.23
C ASN A 877 32.89 -14.66 -20.13
N LEU A 878 33.40 -13.73 -19.32
CA LEU A 878 32.76 -12.47 -19.04
C LEU A 878 32.84 -11.55 -20.26
N PRO A 879 31.72 -11.19 -20.92
CA PRO A 879 31.73 -10.38 -22.13
C PRO A 879 32.29 -8.98 -21.88
N ASP A 880 32.77 -8.32 -22.93
CA ASP A 880 33.12 -6.90 -22.82
C ASP A 880 31.87 -6.02 -22.75
N GLU A 881 32.01 -4.85 -22.12
CA GLU A 881 30.94 -3.88 -21.91
C GLU A 881 30.21 -3.48 -23.20
N ASN A 882 30.93 -3.35 -24.32
CA ASN A 882 30.36 -2.87 -25.58
C ASN A 882 29.54 -3.96 -26.28
N THR A 883 29.87 -5.22 -26.03
CA THR A 883 29.10 -6.38 -26.52
C THR A 883 27.84 -6.62 -25.68
N ASN A 884 27.96 -6.57 -24.35
CA ASN A 884 26.82 -6.75 -23.45
C ASN A 884 27.12 -6.15 -22.08
N GLU A 885 26.81 -4.86 -21.93
CA GLU A 885 27.09 -4.09 -20.72
C GLU A 885 26.53 -4.77 -19.46
N PRO A 886 25.24 -5.17 -19.38
CA PRO A 886 24.71 -5.80 -18.17
C PRO A 886 25.39 -7.12 -17.79
N ALA A 887 25.86 -7.88 -18.79
CA ALA A 887 26.53 -9.17 -18.56
C ALA A 887 28.04 -9.03 -18.34
N SER A 888 28.62 -7.85 -18.56
CA SER A 888 30.06 -7.59 -18.38
C SER A 888 30.46 -7.40 -16.91
N HIS A 889 29.48 -7.36 -16.00
CA HIS A 889 29.65 -7.13 -14.57
C HIS A 889 29.83 -8.41 -13.75
N GLY A 890 30.59 -8.29 -12.66
CA GLY A 890 30.69 -9.29 -11.62
C GLY A 890 31.01 -8.71 -10.24
N PHE A 891 30.86 -9.53 -9.20
CA PHE A 891 31.21 -9.15 -7.83
C PHE A 891 31.57 -10.36 -6.97
N VAL A 892 32.30 -10.11 -5.87
CA VAL A 892 32.49 -11.01 -4.76
C VAL A 892 32.36 -10.27 -3.44
N ALA A 893 31.65 -10.87 -2.47
CA ALA A 893 31.45 -10.32 -1.14
C ALA A 893 31.96 -11.30 -0.08
N TYR A 894 32.64 -10.79 0.94
CA TYR A 894 33.12 -11.57 2.08
C TYR A 894 33.07 -10.73 3.35
N LYS A 895 33.19 -11.40 4.51
CA LYS A 895 33.28 -10.71 5.79
C LYS A 895 34.42 -11.25 6.63
N ILE A 896 35.03 -10.36 7.43
CA ILE A 896 36.21 -10.63 8.24
C ILE A 896 36.20 -9.74 9.49
N LYS A 897 36.74 -10.23 10.61
CA LYS A 897 36.80 -9.44 11.85
C LYS A 897 38.12 -8.68 11.97
N PRO A 898 38.11 -7.47 12.57
CA PRO A 898 39.32 -6.88 13.12
C PRO A 898 39.95 -7.78 14.18
N LYS A 899 41.26 -7.68 14.36
CA LYS A 899 41.98 -8.31 15.47
C LYS A 899 41.60 -7.64 16.77
N SER A 900 41.64 -8.39 17.87
CA SER A 900 41.25 -7.90 19.20
C SER A 900 42.14 -6.78 19.77
N ASP A 901 43.21 -6.39 19.07
CA ASP A 901 44.17 -5.36 19.48
C ASP A 901 44.01 -4.03 18.71
N VAL A 902 42.88 -3.82 18.03
CA VAL A 902 42.53 -2.50 17.45
C VAL A 902 42.16 -1.49 18.54
N ALA A 903 42.50 -0.21 18.32
CA ALA A 903 42.27 0.88 19.26
C ALA A 903 41.66 2.12 18.58
N ILE A 904 41.10 3.04 19.38
CA ILE A 904 40.57 4.32 18.88
C ILE A 904 41.65 5.09 18.10
N GLY A 905 41.31 5.54 16.90
CA GLY A 905 42.19 6.19 15.93
C GLY A 905 43.00 5.23 15.04
N ASP A 906 42.83 3.91 15.18
CA ASP A 906 43.37 2.95 14.20
C ASP A 906 42.57 3.01 12.89
N PHE A 907 43.27 2.96 11.76
CA PHE A 907 42.67 2.85 10.43
C PHE A 907 42.90 1.44 9.85
N ILE A 908 41.84 0.83 9.34
CA ILE A 908 41.90 -0.44 8.62
C ILE A 908 41.68 -0.16 7.14
N THR A 909 42.76 -0.20 6.36
CA THR A 909 42.73 0.11 4.94
C THR A 909 42.97 -1.10 4.05
N GLY A 910 42.49 -1.07 2.81
CA GLY A 910 42.87 -2.07 1.82
C GLY A 910 42.26 -1.87 0.44
N ASP A 911 42.94 -2.34 -0.58
CA ASP A 911 42.49 -2.43 -1.97
C ASP A 911 42.49 -3.91 -2.42
N ALA A 912 42.21 -4.15 -3.70
CA ALA A 912 42.26 -5.48 -4.32
C ALA A 912 42.68 -5.36 -5.79
N ASN A 913 43.39 -6.37 -6.28
CA ASN A 913 43.92 -6.48 -7.64
C ASN A 913 43.07 -7.45 -8.47
N ILE A 914 42.45 -6.98 -9.55
CA ILE A 914 41.57 -7.76 -10.44
C ILE A 914 42.29 -8.06 -11.76
N TYR A 915 42.59 -9.33 -12.03
CA TYR A 915 43.23 -9.81 -13.24
C TYR A 915 42.18 -10.39 -14.19
N PHE A 916 42.11 -9.85 -15.41
CA PHE A 916 41.35 -10.43 -16.51
C PHE A 916 42.29 -11.25 -17.40
N ASP A 917 42.12 -12.57 -17.42
CA ASP A 917 43.02 -13.54 -18.05
C ASP A 917 44.50 -13.34 -17.65
N PHE A 918 45.36 -13.00 -18.61
CA PHE A 918 46.80 -12.79 -18.40
C PHE A 918 47.19 -11.31 -18.42
N ASN A 919 46.21 -10.40 -18.36
CA ASN A 919 46.46 -8.97 -18.35
C ASN A 919 47.01 -8.51 -16.99
N ALA A 920 47.62 -7.32 -16.97
CA ALA A 920 47.97 -6.64 -15.74
C ALA A 920 46.71 -6.38 -14.89
N PRO A 921 46.81 -6.41 -13.56
CA PRO A 921 45.64 -6.24 -12.71
C PRO A 921 45.13 -4.80 -12.77
N ILE A 922 43.81 -4.66 -12.72
CA ILE A 922 43.13 -3.42 -12.37
C ILE A 922 43.07 -3.36 -10.84
N ILE A 923 43.64 -2.32 -10.26
CA ILE A 923 43.67 -2.12 -8.80
C ILE A 923 42.44 -1.30 -8.44
N THR A 924 41.63 -1.80 -7.51
CA THR A 924 40.44 -1.10 -6.99
C THR A 924 40.82 0.13 -6.16
N ASN A 925 39.84 0.98 -5.84
CA ASN A 925 40.00 2.05 -4.85
C ASN A 925 40.40 1.48 -3.47
N MET A 926 41.12 2.29 -2.70
CA MET A 926 41.45 1.97 -1.32
C MET A 926 40.24 2.28 -0.43
N VAL A 927 39.78 1.29 0.33
CA VAL A 927 38.79 1.50 1.40
C VAL A 927 39.48 1.73 2.73
N SER A 928 38.86 2.51 3.60
CA SER A 928 39.34 2.84 4.94
C SER A 928 38.20 2.83 5.94
N THR A 929 38.44 2.33 7.13
CA THR A 929 37.54 2.46 8.28
C THR A 929 38.35 2.86 9.51
N GLU A 930 37.98 3.98 10.17
CA GLU A 930 38.54 4.46 11.43
C GLU A 930 37.77 3.92 12.65
N ILE A 931 38.46 3.68 13.76
CA ILE A 931 37.82 3.33 15.04
C ILE A 931 37.59 4.59 15.91
N ILE A 932 36.34 4.94 16.22
CA ILE A 932 35.95 6.20 16.90
C ILE A 932 35.21 5.99 18.25
N ASP A 933 34.92 7.08 18.98
CA ASP A 933 34.25 7.13 20.30
C ASP A 933 32.87 7.86 20.21
N ASP A 934 31.91 7.55 21.09
CA ASP A 934 30.50 8.00 21.00
C ASP A 934 30.24 9.38 21.69
N LEU A 935 29.39 10.26 21.11
CA LEU A 935 29.06 11.60 21.66
C LEU A 935 27.53 11.83 21.79
N SER A 936 27.04 12.00 23.02
CA SER A 936 25.61 12.05 23.39
C SER A 936 24.90 13.43 23.32
N PHE A 937 23.63 13.42 22.91
CA PHE A 937 22.62 14.50 22.83
C PHE A 937 22.28 15.19 24.18
N THR A 938 22.50 16.52 24.36
CA THR A 938 21.85 17.29 25.46
C THR A 938 21.69 18.82 25.27
N ASN A 939 22.19 19.46 24.20
CA ASN A 939 22.24 20.94 24.11
C ASN A 939 21.12 21.63 23.28
N TYR A 940 20.26 20.90 22.56
CA TYR A 940 19.30 21.53 21.62
C TYR A 940 18.00 22.06 22.29
N GLU A 941 17.55 21.47 23.40
CA GLU A 941 16.28 21.89 24.05
C GLU A 941 16.38 23.17 24.90
N LEU A 942 17.58 23.67 25.24
CA LEU A 942 17.73 24.86 26.09
C LEU A 942 17.50 26.18 25.33
N GLU A 943 17.85 26.25 24.05
CA GLU A 943 17.82 27.50 23.28
C GLU A 943 16.41 27.98 22.93
N ASN A 944 15.46 27.06 22.70
CA ASN A 944 14.09 27.41 22.29
C ASN A 944 13.19 27.82 23.48
N ASN A 945 13.65 27.63 24.71
CA ASN A 945 12.86 27.87 25.91
C ASN A 945 13.09 29.25 26.55
N ILE A 946 14.07 30.04 26.08
CA ILE A 946 14.36 31.40 26.58
C ILE A 946 14.38 32.41 25.43
N SER A 947 13.46 33.38 25.48
CA SER A 947 13.35 34.47 24.50
C SER A 947 13.46 35.84 25.17
N ILE A 948 13.86 36.87 24.41
CA ILE A 948 13.94 38.26 24.89
C ILE A 948 13.20 39.21 23.96
N TYR A 949 12.41 40.14 24.50
CA TYR A 949 11.63 41.09 23.70
C TYR A 949 11.24 42.36 24.48
N PRO A 950 10.85 43.46 23.82
CA PRO A 950 11.05 43.70 22.40
C PRO A 950 12.55 43.83 22.09
N ASN A 951 12.94 43.41 20.89
CA ASN A 951 14.31 43.57 20.39
C ASN A 951 14.23 43.98 18.92
N PRO A 952 14.44 45.26 18.56
CA PRO A 952 15.00 46.31 19.41
C PRO A 952 14.11 46.79 20.56
N THR A 953 14.71 47.16 21.69
CA THR A 953 14.03 47.76 22.86
C THR A 953 14.37 49.24 23.00
N GLN A 954 13.47 50.04 23.57
CA GLN A 954 13.81 51.41 23.98
C GLN A 954 14.41 51.45 25.38
N ASN A 955 13.66 51.15 26.44
CA ASN A 955 14.15 51.25 27.82
C ASN A 955 13.89 50.00 28.67
N THR A 956 13.17 49.01 28.15
CA THR A 956 12.77 47.83 28.92
C THR A 956 12.83 46.56 28.09
N LEU A 957 13.54 45.55 28.58
CA LEU A 957 13.69 44.25 27.93
C LEU A 957 13.07 43.15 28.80
N HIS A 958 12.07 42.47 28.26
CA HIS A 958 11.46 41.28 28.85
C HIS A 958 12.27 40.04 28.49
N ILE A 959 12.34 39.10 29.41
CA ILE A 959 12.91 37.77 29.23
C ILE A 959 11.80 36.78 29.55
N GLU A 960 11.36 36.03 28.55
CA GLU A 960 10.36 34.99 28.71
C GLU A 960 11.05 33.63 28.77
N VAL A 961 10.70 32.86 29.80
CA VAL A 961 11.25 31.54 30.06
C VAL A 961 10.11 30.54 30.12
N LYS A 962 10.18 29.50 29.28
CA LYS A 962 9.19 28.44 29.16
C LYS A 962 9.57 27.23 30.03
N ASN A 963 8.61 26.35 30.31
CA ASN A 963 8.80 25.09 31.03
C ASN A 963 9.34 25.20 32.48
N ASN A 964 8.97 26.27 33.21
CA ASN A 964 9.30 26.47 34.63
C ASN A 964 10.81 26.51 34.97
N GLN A 965 11.68 26.92 34.04
CA GLN A 965 13.10 27.12 34.34
C GLN A 965 13.30 28.38 35.21
N GLU A 966 14.26 28.33 36.14
CA GLU A 966 14.55 29.42 37.06
C GLU A 966 15.81 30.17 36.61
N ILE A 967 15.70 31.49 36.40
CA ILE A 967 16.85 32.32 36.05
C ILE A 967 17.67 32.56 37.33
N GLU A 968 18.94 32.18 37.31
CA GLU A 968 19.88 32.36 38.41
C GLU A 968 20.66 33.67 38.27
N GLN A 969 21.08 34.00 37.04
CA GLN A 969 21.89 35.19 36.77
C GLN A 969 21.70 35.72 35.34
N ILE A 970 21.75 37.04 35.20
CA ILE A 970 21.71 37.73 33.91
C ILE A 970 22.85 38.74 33.82
N LYS A 971 23.62 38.70 32.73
CA LYS A 971 24.69 39.67 32.44
C LYS A 971 24.53 40.30 31.07
N ILE A 972 24.78 41.60 30.95
CA ILE A 972 24.76 42.33 29.67
C ILE A 972 26.16 42.86 29.37
N TYR A 973 26.61 42.65 28.14
CA TYR A 973 27.89 43.09 27.61
C TYR A 973 27.70 43.96 26.37
N ASN A 974 28.63 44.89 26.13
CA ASN A 974 28.72 45.55 24.82
C ASN A 974 29.47 44.67 23.79
N LEU A 975 29.52 45.13 22.53
CA LEU A 975 30.22 44.43 21.43
C LEU A 975 31.72 44.18 21.68
N SER A 976 32.36 44.90 22.61
CA SER A 976 33.76 44.68 23.00
C SER A 976 33.92 43.69 24.17
N GLY A 977 32.83 43.08 24.65
CA GLY A 977 32.82 42.13 25.75
C GLY A 977 32.89 42.75 27.15
N LEU A 978 32.76 44.08 27.29
CA LEU A 978 32.75 44.73 28.60
C LEU A 978 31.38 44.54 29.28
N GLU A 979 31.39 44.03 30.52
CA GLU A 979 30.17 43.84 31.33
C GLU A 979 29.60 45.20 31.76
N LEU A 980 28.32 45.43 31.45
CA LEU A 980 27.61 46.68 31.71
C LEU A 980 26.49 46.53 32.75
N MET A 981 26.01 45.31 32.96
CA MET A 981 24.96 45.00 33.94
C MET A 981 25.08 43.55 34.38
N ASN A 982 24.90 43.27 35.68
CA ASN A 982 24.85 41.93 36.26
C ASN A 982 23.75 41.88 37.33
N VAL A 983 22.83 40.92 37.19
CA VAL A 983 21.66 40.72 38.05
C VAL A 983 21.63 39.27 38.49
N GLU A 984 21.77 39.01 39.79
CA GLU A 984 21.81 37.67 40.40
C GLU A 984 20.48 37.37 41.13
N GLU A 985 19.37 37.50 40.41
CA GLU A 985 18.02 37.18 40.87
C GLU A 985 17.09 36.82 39.70
N ASN A 986 16.08 35.98 39.94
CA ASN A 986 15.14 35.54 38.90
C ASN A 986 14.25 36.70 38.43
N LYS A 987 14.62 37.31 37.30
CA LYS A 987 14.04 38.57 36.84
C LYS A 987 13.74 38.55 35.35
N GLN A 988 12.45 38.64 35.02
CA GLN A 988 11.94 38.54 33.65
C GLN A 988 11.70 39.90 32.98
N LEU A 989 12.02 41.02 33.64
CA LEU A 989 11.93 42.37 33.09
C LEU A 989 13.11 43.23 33.55
N LEU A 990 13.88 43.74 32.59
CA LEU A 990 15.06 44.57 32.82
C LEU A 990 14.81 46.01 32.39
N ASN A 991 15.17 46.97 33.25
CA ASN A 991 15.22 48.38 32.89
C ASN A 991 16.63 48.70 32.36
N LEU A 992 16.68 49.17 31.12
CA LEU A 992 17.90 49.45 30.39
C LEU A 992 18.14 50.94 30.16
N GLU A 993 17.35 51.85 30.76
CA GLU A 993 17.38 53.31 30.54
C GLU A 993 18.80 53.90 30.64
N SER A 994 19.66 53.34 31.50
CA SER A 994 21.05 53.76 31.67
C SER A 994 22.02 53.38 30.54
N LEU A 995 21.65 52.45 29.66
CA LEU A 995 22.46 52.05 28.50
C LEU A 995 22.27 53.04 27.34
N SER A 996 23.31 53.33 26.56
CA SER A 996 23.18 54.14 25.34
C SER A 996 22.54 53.32 24.21
N ALA A 997 22.00 53.97 23.19
CA ALA A 997 21.55 53.28 21.98
C ALA A 997 22.72 52.50 21.34
N GLY A 998 22.50 51.24 20.97
CA GLY A 998 23.55 50.33 20.49
C GLY A 998 23.19 48.84 20.60
N VAL A 999 24.11 47.98 20.15
CA VAL A 999 23.94 46.51 20.19
C VAL A 999 24.66 45.94 21.40
N TYR A 1000 23.97 45.03 22.10
CA TYR A 1000 24.44 44.37 23.32
C TYR A 1000 24.21 42.87 23.25
N PHE A 1001 24.99 42.11 24.02
CA PHE A 1001 24.76 40.68 24.26
C PHE A 1001 24.30 40.48 25.70
N ILE A 1002 23.30 39.62 25.88
CA ILE A 1002 22.78 39.20 27.18
C ILE A 1002 23.07 37.71 27.36
N ASN A 1003 23.71 37.38 28.47
CA ASN A 1003 23.95 36.02 28.93
C ASN A 1003 22.97 35.73 30.07
N ILE A 1004 22.18 34.67 29.95
CA ILE A 1004 21.14 34.27 30.90
C ILE A 1004 21.50 32.86 31.38
N GLN A 1005 21.85 32.75 32.65
CA GLN A 1005 22.14 31.48 33.30
C GLN A 1005 20.90 30.98 34.05
N THR A 1006 20.56 29.72 33.83
CA THR A 1006 19.46 29.02 34.50
C THR A 1006 19.96 27.77 35.21
N ASN A 1007 19.11 27.16 36.03
CA ASN A 1007 19.38 25.89 36.70
C ASN A 1007 19.63 24.69 35.75
N LEU A 1008 19.39 24.83 34.44
CA LEU A 1008 19.60 23.77 33.43
C LEU A 1008 20.75 24.07 32.45
N GLY A 1009 21.34 25.27 32.50
CA GLY A 1009 22.40 25.69 31.59
C GLY A 1009 22.35 27.17 31.24
N THR A 1010 23.21 27.59 30.30
CA THR A 1010 23.42 29.01 29.97
C THR A 1010 23.06 29.33 28.53
N VAL A 1011 22.33 30.42 28.30
CA VAL A 1011 21.90 30.88 26.97
C VAL A 1011 22.41 32.29 26.70
N ASN A 1012 22.92 32.53 25.49
CA ASN A 1012 23.38 33.85 25.02
C ASN A 1012 22.43 34.41 23.95
N ARG A 1013 22.06 35.68 24.04
CA ARG A 1013 21.22 36.36 23.04
C ARG A 1013 21.75 37.76 22.74
N ARG A 1014 21.49 38.26 21.54
CA ARG A 1014 21.84 39.62 21.11
C ARG A 1014 20.60 40.50 21.15
N PHE A 1015 20.69 41.71 21.70
CA PHE A 1015 19.62 42.69 21.57
C PHE A 1015 20.12 44.10 21.24
N ILE A 1016 19.24 44.90 20.65
CA ILE A 1016 19.51 46.26 20.22
C ILE A 1016 18.70 47.21 21.12
N LYS A 1017 19.37 48.21 21.71
CA LYS A 1017 18.71 49.34 22.37
C LYS A 1017 18.62 50.50 21.38
N SER A 1018 17.41 50.95 21.07
CA SER A 1018 17.12 52.03 20.13
C SER A 1018 17.19 53.41 20.76
#